data_AF-A0A5C7SG27-F1
#
_entry.id   AF-A0A5C7SG27-F1
#
_cell.length_a   1.000
_cell.length_b   1.000
_cell.length_c   1.000
_cell.angle_alpha   90.00
_cell.angle_beta   90.00
_cell.angle_gamma   90.00
#
_symmetry.space_group_name_H-M   'P 1'
#
loop_
_entity.id
_entity.type
_entity.pdbx_description
1 polymer ?
#
loop_
_entity_poly.entity_id
_entity_poly.type
_entity_poly.pdbx_seq_one_letter_code
_entity_poly.pdbx_strand_id
1 'polypeptide(L)'
;MTDGVTTINVDPVAVADQVLVNRSGSTGLQTINDLGTQLAASGAIADAITATKALAASGVQWKDPAVVATTANINLATGLVNGAVIDGVAVATGDRVLVRSQATLSENGLYVVAASGAAARAADADASDELLRMAVFVRSGTLAGGKQFVCISAGTIVVGTTFLRFSEIADQSQLNANLTTLQTSVAQHSALENLIENGNLSDNARGVKLFDPDLQTGTSWTARFGGLPISDYLKSVNCDNALYVPASLGGRGNLVVQETTLVGGYMFVSMLVRSTGDWTFGNESGLVSQARYSDMTTTVITSAGGGLTYEIVSSTVRRYSGVIALDGTKTCVRVEMGLNDGGARTANFYLTGFWASWAHTTVSRNQTAYPNWRSSVANIVSLRGQVDRLSAFERRMKLMSLAERCSDGLVSIIIALLGDSNTWGLGATGIGESYPRNHALADPRDVLTSSSWPNLFGEWIGQLVCGGENLSNPSPGVRQYQQSQLVDPVTHDSVVLYNSSGQPINKVGTVTTGGKLYQYLGIPLGGSLEFPVYGQTLSLWFSALPNDAAQTLDVYVNGVLHGSMSAYASPAAFSKNYDIDFGSVVSKTVKLVNNSATTSLRLEAIEHKRICRVVNNGIIGTSSNTWLPAGALLSGGLPIEANFAMIMLGTNDRGDTTFPRDAVRLERNLSSILDWISANRPFTKPLLMTSVRAVGNYEEPDNPGTYFFSSSEVALANARVAASRKLPLIDIYGAINRIIVNGDDPLADDLHYNDIGHKAVFEVISKFMF
;
A
#
# COMPACT_ATOMS: atom_id res chain seq x y z
N MET A 1 25.90 50.71 -16.95
CA MET A 1 25.71 51.52 -18.15
C MET A 1 24.28 51.33 -18.60
N THR A 2 23.63 52.43 -18.93
CA THR A 2 22.28 52.52 -19.49
C THR A 2 22.25 51.93 -20.90
N ASP A 3 21.09 51.32 -21.20
CA ASP A 3 20.48 51.06 -22.51
C ASP A 3 20.34 49.58 -22.87
N GLY A 4 19.07 49.18 -22.98
CA GLY A 4 18.61 47.80 -23.05
C GLY A 4 18.95 47.09 -24.34
N VAL A 5 19.11 45.76 -24.21
CA VAL A 5 19.11 44.83 -25.34
C VAL A 5 17.97 43.84 -25.11
N THR A 6 17.03 43.78 -26.05
CA THR A 6 15.95 42.80 -26.13
C THR A 6 16.51 41.41 -26.46
N THR A 7 15.94 40.36 -25.87
CA THR A 7 16.41 38.96 -25.85
C THR A 7 16.34 38.21 -27.19
N ILE A 8 16.27 38.92 -28.32
CA ILE A 8 16.17 38.34 -29.67
C ILE A 8 17.45 38.48 -30.51
N ASN A 9 18.50 39.11 -29.95
CA ASN A 9 19.83 39.27 -30.58
C ASN A 9 20.97 38.73 -29.70
N VAL A 10 20.76 37.58 -29.04
CA VAL A 10 21.87 36.82 -28.47
C VAL A 10 22.28 35.77 -29.50
N ASP A 11 23.41 36.02 -30.18
CA ASP A 11 24.11 35.02 -30.98
C ASP A 11 24.26 33.72 -30.17
N PRO A 12 24.30 32.54 -30.84
CA PRO A 12 24.50 31.27 -30.16
C PRO A 12 25.76 31.32 -29.27
N VAL A 13 25.55 31.14 -27.96
CA VAL A 13 26.56 31.29 -26.92
C VAL A 13 27.67 30.27 -27.12
N ALA A 14 28.88 30.74 -27.42
CA ALA A 14 30.04 29.90 -27.66
C ALA A 14 30.87 29.56 -26.39
N VAL A 15 30.42 29.88 -25.18
CA VAL A 15 31.22 29.61 -23.97
C VAL A 15 30.34 29.30 -22.74
N ALA A 16 30.59 28.18 -22.09
CA ALA A 16 29.77 27.55 -21.05
C ALA A 16 29.74 28.24 -19.66
N ASP A 17 30.37 29.40 -19.49
CA ASP A 17 30.70 29.96 -18.16
C ASP A 17 30.03 31.30 -17.81
N GLN A 18 28.92 31.65 -18.46
CA GLN A 18 28.17 32.88 -18.16
C GLN A 18 26.68 32.61 -17.88
N VAL A 19 26.12 33.32 -16.90
CA VAL A 19 24.72 33.24 -16.50
C VAL A 19 24.09 34.64 -16.57
N LEU A 20 22.83 34.71 -17.00
CA LEU A 20 22.06 35.94 -17.03
C LEU A 20 21.63 36.31 -15.60
N VAL A 21 22.01 37.49 -15.11
CA VAL A 21 21.68 37.95 -13.76
C VAL A 21 20.85 39.23 -13.84
N ASN A 22 19.77 39.30 -13.07
CA ASN A 22 18.97 40.52 -12.90
C ASN A 22 19.22 41.08 -11.49
N ARG A 23 19.75 42.30 -11.41
CA ARG A 23 20.02 42.97 -10.14
C ARG A 23 19.70 44.46 -10.24
N SER A 24 18.95 44.96 -9.26
CA SER A 24 18.59 46.38 -9.13
C SER A 24 17.93 46.98 -10.38
N GLY A 25 17.11 46.19 -11.08
CA GLY A 25 16.37 46.64 -12.26
C GLY A 25 17.15 46.62 -13.57
N SER A 26 18.32 45.98 -13.62
CA SER A 26 19.09 45.79 -14.87
C SER A 26 19.47 44.31 -15.04
N THR A 27 19.37 43.82 -16.28
CA THR A 27 19.69 42.44 -16.65
C THR A 27 20.97 42.42 -17.50
N GLY A 28 21.94 41.59 -17.12
CA GLY A 28 23.21 41.44 -17.86
C GLY A 28 23.84 40.07 -17.63
N LEU A 29 24.80 39.70 -18.48
CA LEU A 29 25.56 38.45 -18.35
C LEU A 29 26.70 38.64 -17.34
N GLN A 30 26.84 37.70 -16.41
CA GLN A 30 27.99 37.62 -15.51
C GLN A 30 28.67 36.27 -15.64
N THR A 31 29.99 36.23 -15.43
CA THR A 31 30.72 34.97 -15.35
C THR A 31 30.38 34.23 -14.05
N ILE A 32 30.41 32.90 -14.08
CA ILE A 32 30.20 32.07 -12.89
C ILE A 32 31.23 32.41 -11.78
N ASN A 33 32.46 32.77 -12.16
CA ASN A 33 33.52 33.16 -11.22
C ASN A 33 33.24 34.50 -10.51
N ASP A 34 32.70 35.49 -11.22
CA ASP A 34 32.32 36.77 -10.59
C ASP A 34 31.12 36.59 -9.65
N LEU A 35 30.17 35.72 -10.01
CA LEU A 35 29.05 35.34 -9.15
C LEU A 35 29.54 34.67 -7.86
N GLY A 36 30.50 33.73 -7.98
CA GLY A 36 31.13 33.06 -6.85
C GLY A 36 31.88 34.03 -5.93
N THR A 37 32.58 35.01 -6.51
CA THR A 37 33.31 36.04 -5.76
C THR A 37 32.35 36.97 -5.00
N GLN A 38 31.22 37.35 -5.61
CA GLN A 38 30.20 38.18 -4.96
C GLN A 38 29.42 37.43 -3.87
N LEU A 39 29.15 36.13 -4.05
CA LEU A 39 28.54 35.29 -3.03
C LEU A 39 29.46 35.12 -1.82
N ALA A 40 30.76 34.92 -2.06
CA ALA A 40 31.79 34.86 -1.01
C ALA A 40 31.94 36.20 -0.24
N ALA A 41 31.74 37.34 -0.90
CA ALA A 41 31.79 38.66 -0.29
C ALA A 41 30.53 39.04 0.53
N SER A 42 29.46 38.22 0.49
CA SER A 42 28.18 38.54 1.16
C SER A 42 28.16 38.30 2.68
N GLY A 43 29.25 37.79 3.27
CA GLY A 43 29.55 37.81 4.72
C GLY A 43 28.70 36.88 5.61
N ALA A 44 27.40 36.73 5.37
CA ALA A 44 26.47 36.06 6.27
C ALA A 44 26.79 34.57 6.54
N ILE A 45 27.28 33.86 5.52
CA ILE A 45 27.65 32.43 5.64
C ILE A 45 29.00 32.27 6.34
N ALA A 46 29.95 33.18 6.11
CA ALA A 46 31.26 33.17 6.76
C ALA A 46 31.16 33.52 8.25
N ASP A 47 30.26 34.43 8.62
CA ASP A 47 29.99 34.81 10.00
C ASP A 47 29.32 33.66 10.78
N ALA A 48 28.32 32.99 10.17
CA ALA A 48 27.66 31.83 10.77
C ALA A 48 28.61 30.63 10.96
N ILE A 49 29.50 30.38 9.99
CA ILE A 49 30.50 29.31 10.08
C ILE A 49 31.58 29.65 11.11
N THR A 50 32.00 30.91 11.22
CA THR A 50 32.99 31.35 12.21
C THR A 50 32.44 31.27 13.63
N ALA A 51 31.19 31.69 13.84
CA ALA A 51 30.48 31.55 15.11
C ALA A 51 30.29 30.07 15.51
N THR A 52 29.89 29.22 14.57
CA THR A 52 29.70 27.78 14.79
C THR A 52 31.01 27.05 15.08
N LYS A 53 32.09 27.41 14.38
CA LYS A 53 33.43 26.86 14.63
C LYS A 53 34.01 27.31 15.98
N ALA A 54 33.75 28.53 16.42
CA ALA A 54 34.16 29.02 17.75
C ALA A 54 33.38 28.34 18.89
N LEU A 55 32.10 28.02 18.67
CA LEU A 55 31.25 27.25 19.59
C LEU A 55 31.68 25.78 19.67
N ALA A 56 31.94 25.15 18.53
CA ALA A 56 32.41 23.76 18.46
C ALA A 56 33.81 23.56 19.07
N ALA A 57 34.67 24.59 19.06
CA ALA A 57 36.04 24.50 19.54
C ALA A 57 36.25 24.78 21.04
N SER A 58 35.22 25.17 21.83
CA SER A 58 35.43 25.61 23.23
C SER A 58 34.48 25.05 24.32
N GLY A 59 33.66 24.03 24.03
CA GLY A 59 32.92 23.29 25.06
C GLY A 59 31.78 24.07 25.73
N VAL A 60 30.67 24.23 25.02
CA VAL A 60 29.42 24.85 25.53
C VAL A 60 28.92 24.11 26.78
N GLN A 61 28.53 24.85 27.81
CA GLN A 61 28.03 24.28 29.07
C GLN A 61 26.50 24.34 29.14
N TRP A 62 25.85 23.23 28.78
CA TRP A 62 24.39 23.11 28.87
C TRP A 62 23.91 23.06 30.32
N LYS A 63 22.88 23.85 30.64
CA LYS A 63 22.16 23.88 31.92
C LYS A 63 20.78 23.25 31.74
N ASP A 64 20.10 22.93 32.84
CA ASP A 64 18.73 22.40 32.71
C ASP A 64 17.82 23.44 32.04
N PRO A 65 16.77 22.97 31.33
CA PRO A 65 15.92 23.85 30.56
C PRO A 65 15.23 24.92 31.39
N ALA A 66 15.14 26.12 30.83
CA ALA A 66 14.24 27.15 31.32
C ALA A 66 12.80 26.85 30.89
N VAL A 67 11.83 27.14 31.75
CA VAL A 67 10.41 27.14 31.38
C VAL A 67 10.15 28.21 30.31
N VAL A 68 10.69 29.41 30.52
CA VAL A 68 10.48 30.56 29.64
C VAL A 68 11.69 31.50 29.68
N ALA A 69 11.79 32.41 28.70
CA ALA A 69 12.79 33.47 28.70
C ALA A 69 12.15 34.85 28.65
N THR A 70 12.78 35.83 29.29
CA THR A 70 12.32 37.22 29.27
C THR A 70 12.50 37.81 27.88
N THR A 71 11.48 38.50 27.37
CA THR A 71 11.54 39.24 26.10
C THR A 71 11.78 40.74 26.30
N ALA A 72 11.55 41.24 27.52
CA ALA A 72 11.77 42.62 27.93
C ALA A 72 12.37 42.69 29.35
N ASN A 73 12.71 43.91 29.79
CA ASN A 73 13.24 44.17 31.13
C ASN A 73 12.21 43.79 32.20
N ILE A 74 12.66 43.12 33.27
CA ILE A 74 11.81 42.69 34.38
C ILE A 74 12.48 43.02 35.72
N ASN A 75 11.71 43.48 36.71
CA ASN A 75 12.24 43.76 38.04
C ASN A 75 12.58 42.44 38.75
N LEU A 76 13.86 42.12 38.95
CA LEU A 76 14.27 40.87 39.60
C LEU A 76 13.83 40.76 41.08
N ALA A 77 13.58 41.90 41.73
CA ALA A 77 13.17 41.93 43.13
C ALA A 77 11.70 41.55 43.35
N THR A 78 10.85 41.72 42.34
CA THR A 78 9.39 41.57 42.49
C THR A 78 8.69 40.91 41.30
N GLY A 79 9.36 40.76 40.16
CA GLY A 79 8.79 40.36 38.87
C GLY A 79 8.99 38.89 38.51
N LEU A 80 9.99 38.21 39.08
CA LEU A 80 10.16 36.75 38.96
C LEU A 80 9.62 36.03 40.20
N VAL A 81 8.31 36.12 40.39
CA VAL A 81 7.59 35.49 41.51
C VAL A 81 6.50 34.55 41.02
N ASN A 82 6.01 33.68 41.89
CA ASN A 82 4.93 32.73 41.59
C ASN A 82 3.71 33.42 40.95
N GLY A 83 3.26 32.89 39.81
CA GLY A 83 2.13 33.41 39.05
C GLY A 83 2.47 34.57 38.10
N ALA A 84 3.73 35.02 38.02
CA ALA A 84 4.14 36.01 37.04
C ALA A 84 3.98 35.46 35.61
N VAL A 85 3.60 36.33 34.66
CA VAL A 85 3.46 35.95 33.25
C VAL A 85 4.62 36.51 32.46
N ILE A 86 5.42 35.64 31.86
CA ILE A 86 6.60 35.97 31.07
C ILE A 86 6.43 35.30 29.71
N ASP A 87 6.53 36.07 28.62
CA ASP A 87 6.34 35.58 27.24
C ASP A 87 5.07 34.71 27.05
N GLY A 88 3.98 35.10 27.73
CA GLY A 88 2.69 34.39 27.69
C GLY A 88 2.58 33.15 28.59
N VAL A 89 3.62 32.81 29.36
CA VAL A 89 3.65 31.66 30.27
C VAL A 89 3.56 32.12 31.72
N ALA A 90 2.59 31.60 32.48
CA ALA A 90 2.52 31.78 33.93
C ALA A 90 3.54 30.86 34.62
N VAL A 91 4.52 31.44 35.32
CA VAL A 91 5.60 30.69 35.98
C VAL A 91 5.26 30.39 37.44
N ALA A 92 5.70 29.24 37.94
CA ALA A 92 5.51 28.82 39.32
C ALA A 92 6.80 28.92 40.15
N THR A 93 6.70 28.94 41.48
CA THR A 93 7.87 28.85 42.36
C THR A 93 8.74 27.64 42.02
N GLY A 94 10.05 27.86 41.88
CA GLY A 94 11.00 26.82 41.49
C GLY A 94 11.24 26.70 40.00
N ASP A 95 10.41 27.34 39.16
CA ASP A 95 10.64 27.35 37.72
C ASP A 95 11.91 28.13 37.35
N ARG A 96 12.64 27.62 36.37
CA ARG A 96 13.83 28.25 35.82
C ARG A 96 13.45 29.21 34.70
N VAL A 97 13.93 30.45 34.75
CA VAL A 97 13.66 31.49 33.73
C VAL A 97 14.97 32.06 33.23
N LEU A 98 15.17 32.03 31.90
CA LEU A 98 16.29 32.73 31.28
C LEU A 98 15.97 34.23 31.22
N VAL A 99 16.62 35.00 32.07
CA VAL A 99 16.61 36.46 32.03
C VAL A 99 17.68 36.92 31.04
N ARG A 100 17.28 37.47 29.89
CA ARG A 100 18.20 37.87 28.81
C ARG A 100 18.00 39.30 28.30
N SER A 101 16.98 40.01 28.78
CA SER A 101 16.54 41.31 28.27
C SER A 101 16.56 42.42 29.32
N GLN A 102 17.47 42.37 30.30
CA GLN A 102 17.64 43.44 31.29
C GLN A 102 18.26 44.69 30.69
N ALA A 103 17.90 45.85 31.24
CA ALA A 103 18.58 47.12 30.96
C ALA A 103 20.02 47.11 31.52
N THR A 104 20.19 46.55 32.71
CA THR A 104 21.52 46.28 33.30
C THR A 104 21.98 44.90 32.87
N LEU A 105 22.85 44.83 31.85
CA LEU A 105 23.20 43.54 31.24
C LEU A 105 23.93 42.55 32.18
N SER A 106 24.53 43.00 33.28
CA SER A 106 25.12 42.10 34.28
C SER A 106 24.08 41.35 35.12
N GLU A 107 22.82 41.79 35.08
CA GLU A 107 21.69 41.12 35.74
C GLU A 107 21.10 39.98 34.89
N ASN A 108 21.45 39.87 33.60
CA ASN A 108 21.02 38.75 32.78
C ASN A 108 21.59 37.41 33.30
N GLY A 109 20.87 36.32 33.09
CA GLY A 109 21.29 34.95 33.39
C GLY A 109 20.11 34.05 33.70
N LEU A 110 20.36 32.91 34.31
CA LEU A 110 19.34 31.90 34.60
C LEU A 110 18.92 32.02 36.07
N TYR A 111 17.63 32.25 36.30
CA TYR A 111 17.05 32.51 37.63
C TYR A 111 16.01 31.47 38.01
N VAL A 112 15.81 31.28 39.31
CA VAL A 112 14.74 30.45 39.86
C VAL A 112 13.65 31.36 40.41
N VAL A 113 12.40 31.12 39.99
CA VAL A 113 11.23 31.90 40.40
C VAL A 113 10.99 31.73 41.90
N ALA A 114 10.91 32.85 42.62
CA ALA A 114 10.69 32.86 44.05
C ALA A 114 9.21 32.69 44.41
N ALA A 115 8.92 32.23 45.63
CA ALA A 115 7.56 32.29 46.18
C ALA A 115 7.10 33.75 46.38
N SER A 116 8.03 34.60 46.83
CA SER A 116 7.88 36.04 46.99
C SER A 116 9.25 36.69 47.15
N GLY A 117 9.39 37.97 46.80
CA GLY A 117 10.65 38.71 46.94
C GLY A 117 11.63 38.45 45.81
N ALA A 118 12.91 38.79 46.02
CA ALA A 118 13.92 38.77 44.97
C ALA A 118 14.26 37.35 44.51
N ALA A 119 14.27 37.15 43.19
CA ALA A 119 14.69 35.90 42.59
C ALA A 119 16.21 35.72 42.66
N ALA A 120 16.65 34.50 42.98
CA ALA A 120 18.06 34.13 42.95
C ALA A 120 18.44 33.52 41.60
N ARG A 121 19.72 33.60 41.23
CA ARG A 121 20.26 32.82 40.12
C ARG A 121 20.12 31.32 40.42
N ALA A 122 19.99 30.52 39.36
CA ALA A 122 20.00 29.08 39.50
C ALA A 122 21.38 28.61 40.01
N ALA A 123 21.39 27.60 40.87
CA ALA A 123 22.60 27.14 41.58
C ALA A 123 23.69 26.54 40.68
N ASP A 124 23.36 26.24 39.43
CA ASP A 124 24.28 25.77 38.38
C ASP A 124 24.67 26.90 37.41
N ALA A 125 24.27 28.14 37.71
CA ALA A 125 24.49 29.35 36.91
C ALA A 125 24.67 30.59 37.82
N ASP A 126 25.33 30.41 38.96
CA ASP A 126 25.58 31.46 39.95
C ASP A 126 27.07 31.75 40.18
N ALA A 127 27.97 30.95 39.61
CA ALA A 127 29.41 31.19 39.62
C ALA A 127 29.97 31.67 38.26
N SER A 128 31.10 32.37 38.31
CA SER A 128 31.79 32.94 37.15
C SER A 128 32.09 31.93 36.04
N ASP A 129 32.62 30.77 36.41
CA ASP A 129 33.01 29.72 35.45
C ASP A 129 31.81 28.98 34.86
N GLU A 130 30.67 28.97 35.58
CA GLU A 130 29.44 28.32 35.14
C GLU A 130 28.66 29.15 34.12
N LEU A 131 28.79 30.48 34.19
CA LEU A 131 28.16 31.43 33.27
C LEU A 131 28.93 31.57 31.95
N LEU A 132 30.23 31.24 31.96
CA LEU A 132 31.07 31.29 30.78
C LEU A 132 30.63 30.20 29.79
N ARG A 133 30.16 30.62 28.61
CA ARG A 133 29.64 29.71 27.55
C ARG A 133 28.45 28.85 27.98
N MET A 134 27.70 29.29 28.99
CA MET A 134 26.44 28.66 29.39
C MET A 134 25.46 28.61 28.21
N ALA A 135 24.80 27.46 28.00
CA ALA A 135 23.68 27.33 27.10
C ALA A 135 22.43 26.78 27.79
N VAL A 136 21.26 27.20 27.34
CA VAL A 136 19.97 26.78 27.89
C VAL A 136 18.92 26.64 26.79
N PHE A 137 18.12 25.58 26.90
CA PHE A 137 16.92 25.37 26.08
C PHE A 137 15.69 25.98 26.77
N VAL A 138 14.86 26.71 26.03
CA VAL A 138 13.65 27.36 26.53
C VAL A 138 12.44 26.55 26.06
N ARG A 139 11.67 25.99 27.00
CA ARG A 139 10.60 25.02 26.69
C ARG A 139 9.33 25.66 26.17
N SER A 140 8.99 26.85 26.65
CA SER A 140 7.69 27.48 26.40
C SER A 140 7.82 28.99 26.29
N GLY A 141 6.79 29.62 25.74
CA GLY A 141 6.77 31.05 25.45
C GLY A 141 6.33 31.32 24.01
N THR A 142 5.65 32.45 23.79
CA THR A 142 5.20 32.84 22.45
C THR A 142 6.35 33.21 21.52
N LEU A 143 7.40 33.86 22.04
CA LEU A 143 8.53 34.34 21.25
C LEU A 143 9.81 33.52 21.47
N ALA A 144 10.02 33.02 22.69
CA ALA A 144 11.23 32.32 23.10
C ALA A 144 11.07 30.79 23.19
N GLY A 145 9.84 30.26 23.12
CA GLY A 145 9.59 28.82 23.23
C GLY A 145 10.20 28.00 22.10
N GLY A 146 10.89 26.92 22.43
CA GLY A 146 11.56 26.02 21.49
C GLY A 146 12.94 26.51 21.03
N LYS A 147 13.46 27.61 21.58
CA LYS A 147 14.75 28.19 21.20
C LYS A 147 15.88 27.82 22.17
N GLN A 148 17.09 27.83 21.66
CA GLN A 148 18.33 27.59 22.42
C GLN A 148 19.17 28.87 22.44
N PHE A 149 19.64 29.24 23.63
CA PHE A 149 20.46 30.43 23.83
C PHE A 149 21.80 30.09 24.46
N VAL A 150 22.88 30.77 24.04
CA VAL A 150 24.22 30.66 24.62
C VAL A 150 24.73 32.02 25.09
N CYS A 151 25.43 32.05 26.21
CA CYS A 151 26.16 33.22 26.70
C CYS A 151 27.42 33.42 25.85
N ILE A 152 27.47 34.55 25.13
CA ILE A 152 28.58 34.91 24.21
C ILE A 152 29.50 35.99 24.79
N SER A 153 29.37 36.33 26.08
CA SER A 153 30.24 37.30 26.72
C SER A 153 31.69 36.82 26.73
N ALA A 154 32.60 37.62 26.18
CA ALA A 154 34.01 37.30 26.06
C ALA A 154 34.82 37.69 27.32
N GLY A 155 35.92 36.97 27.56
CA GLY A 155 36.82 37.22 28.69
C GLY A 155 36.34 36.59 30.01
N THR A 156 37.05 36.89 31.10
CA THR A 156 36.70 36.41 32.45
C THR A 156 35.39 37.07 32.91
N ILE A 157 34.42 36.26 33.32
CA ILE A 157 33.14 36.72 33.85
C ILE A 157 33.26 36.92 35.36
N VAL A 158 32.78 38.05 35.88
CA VAL A 158 32.58 38.30 37.31
C VAL A 158 31.08 38.52 37.53
N VAL A 159 30.49 37.69 38.39
CA VAL A 159 29.05 37.72 38.69
C VAL A 159 28.67 39.10 39.24
N GLY A 160 27.57 39.66 38.72
CA GLY A 160 27.04 40.96 39.13
C GLY A 160 27.68 42.18 38.47
N THR A 161 28.86 42.07 37.85
CA THR A 161 29.56 43.21 37.23
C THR A 161 29.79 43.03 35.72
N THR A 162 30.11 41.82 35.24
CA THR A 162 30.30 41.57 33.81
C THR A 162 28.95 41.54 33.08
N PHE A 163 28.84 42.20 31.93
CA PHE A 163 27.65 42.16 31.08
C PHE A 163 27.46 40.77 30.45
N LEU A 164 26.30 40.16 30.66
CA LEU A 164 25.96 38.83 30.17
C LEU A 164 25.05 38.94 28.94
N ARG A 165 25.60 38.55 27.78
CA ARG A 165 24.92 38.63 26.47
C ARG A 165 24.57 37.24 25.98
N PHE A 166 23.30 37.03 25.63
CA PHE A 166 22.80 35.75 25.12
C PHE A 166 22.46 35.84 23.63
N SER A 167 23.00 34.93 22.84
CA SER A 167 22.66 34.74 21.43
C SER A 167 21.80 33.50 21.25
N GLU A 168 20.81 33.59 20.37
CA GLU A 168 20.10 32.41 19.87
C GLU A 168 21.05 31.59 18.99
N ILE A 169 21.00 30.26 19.12
CA ILE A 169 21.83 29.33 18.33
C ILE A 169 21.03 28.25 17.61
N ALA A 170 19.77 28.03 17.99
CA ALA A 170 18.85 27.14 17.29
C ALA A 170 17.39 27.49 17.63
N ASP A 171 16.49 27.25 16.67
CA ASP A 171 15.05 27.43 16.80
C ASP A 171 14.31 26.15 16.38
N GLN A 172 13.57 25.54 17.31
CA GLN A 172 12.75 24.35 17.08
C GLN A 172 11.25 24.67 17.15
N SER A 173 10.85 25.94 17.20
CA SER A 173 9.46 26.37 17.30
C SER A 173 8.58 25.78 16.20
N GLN A 174 9.08 25.75 14.95
CA GLN A 174 8.37 25.15 13.81
C GLN A 174 8.22 23.63 13.94
N LEU A 175 9.23 22.93 14.48
CA LEU A 175 9.15 21.47 14.71
C LEU A 175 8.12 21.15 15.79
N ASN A 176 8.06 21.93 16.87
CA ASN A 176 7.07 21.77 17.94
C ASN A 176 5.64 22.10 17.44
N ALA A 177 5.50 23.13 16.61
CA ALA A 177 4.24 23.44 15.93
C ALA A 177 3.80 22.32 14.98
N ASN A 178 4.73 21.77 14.21
CA ASN A 178 4.49 20.62 13.33
C ASN A 178 4.10 19.38 14.15
N LEU A 179 4.76 19.08 15.27
CA LEU A 179 4.44 17.94 16.13
C LEU A 179 3.05 18.09 16.77
N THR A 180 2.69 19.28 17.23
CA THR A 180 1.35 19.56 17.78
C THR A 180 0.27 19.44 16.69
N THR A 181 0.56 19.95 15.50
CA THR A 181 -0.29 19.78 14.32
C THR A 181 -0.43 18.31 13.95
N LEU A 182 0.66 17.54 14.04
CA LEU A 182 0.68 16.10 13.77
C LEU A 182 -0.09 15.32 14.83
N GLN A 183 0.03 15.67 16.11
CA GLN A 183 -0.73 15.05 17.21
C GLN A 183 -2.23 15.35 17.10
N THR A 184 -2.58 16.59 16.75
CA THR A 184 -3.97 16.97 16.47
C THR A 184 -4.50 16.25 15.22
N SER A 185 -3.66 16.13 14.20
CA SER A 185 -3.96 15.37 12.98
C SER A 185 -4.09 13.88 13.26
N VAL A 186 -3.27 13.28 14.13
CA VAL A 186 -3.35 11.87 14.55
C VAL A 186 -4.60 11.63 15.40
N ALA A 187 -4.94 12.54 16.31
CA ALA A 187 -6.18 12.46 17.09
C ALA A 187 -7.42 12.58 16.19
N GLN A 188 -7.41 13.44 15.17
CA GLN A 188 -8.47 13.52 14.16
C GLN A 188 -8.47 12.36 13.16
N HIS A 189 -7.30 11.79 12.81
CA HIS A 189 -7.19 10.60 11.96
C HIS A 189 -7.62 9.33 12.70
N SER A 190 -7.44 9.24 14.02
CA SER A 190 -7.99 8.15 14.83
C SER A 190 -9.53 8.20 14.95
N ALA A 191 -10.14 9.32 14.56
CA ALA A 191 -11.58 9.50 14.45
C ALA A 191 -12.10 9.46 13.00
N LEU A 192 -11.24 9.11 12.03
CA LEU A 192 -11.60 9.05 10.60
C LEU A 192 -11.15 7.72 9.96
N GLU A 193 -11.66 6.62 10.51
CA GLU A 193 -11.91 5.44 9.70
C GLU A 193 -13.16 5.71 8.84
N ASN A 194 -12.97 6.10 7.57
CA ASN A 194 -14.02 5.87 6.58
C ASN A 194 -14.08 4.35 6.34
N LEU A 195 -14.71 3.63 7.27
CA LEU A 195 -14.97 2.20 7.24
C LEU A 195 -16.23 1.99 6.40
N ILE A 196 -16.10 1.79 5.09
CA ILE A 196 -17.23 1.26 4.30
C ILE A 196 -17.25 -0.26 4.53
N GLU A 197 -17.90 -0.66 5.62
CA GLU A 197 -18.47 -1.99 5.77
C GLU A 197 -19.97 -1.80 5.99
N ASN A 198 -20.75 -2.07 4.93
CA ASN A 198 -22.20 -2.00 4.97
C ASN A 198 -22.73 -3.10 5.89
N GLY A 199 -23.11 -2.75 7.13
CA GLY A 199 -23.83 -3.64 8.01
C GLY A 199 -25.31 -3.73 7.59
N ASN A 200 -25.79 -4.96 7.46
CA ASN A 200 -27.20 -5.27 7.37
C ASN A 200 -27.77 -5.21 8.80
N LEU A 201 -28.94 -4.59 9.02
CA LEU A 201 -29.49 -4.32 10.36
C LEU A 201 -30.04 -5.59 11.06
N SER A 202 -29.38 -6.75 10.97
CA SER A 202 -29.82 -7.98 11.65
C SER A 202 -28.72 -9.05 11.67
N ASP A 203 -28.80 -9.96 12.64
CA ASP A 203 -27.92 -11.14 12.73
C ASP A 203 -28.08 -12.15 11.57
N ASN A 204 -29.06 -12.02 10.64
CA ASN A 204 -29.29 -12.97 9.53
C ASN A 204 -30.26 -12.55 8.37
N ALA A 205 -30.65 -11.28 8.15
CA ALA A 205 -31.69 -10.91 7.16
C ALA A 205 -31.20 -10.56 5.74
N ARG A 206 -32.14 -10.38 4.80
CA ARG A 206 -31.95 -10.22 3.35
C ARG A 206 -32.09 -8.74 2.88
N GLY A 207 -30.98 -8.04 2.59
CA GLY A 207 -30.84 -6.93 1.60
C GLY A 207 -31.64 -5.59 1.72
N VAL A 208 -31.07 -4.50 1.15
CA VAL A 208 -31.66 -3.13 1.01
C VAL A 208 -32.40 -3.00 -0.34
N LYS A 209 -33.54 -2.32 -0.41
CA LYS A 209 -34.34 -2.03 -1.64
C LYS A 209 -34.59 -0.52 -1.82
N LEU A 210 -34.59 -0.02 -3.06
CA LEU A 210 -35.02 1.34 -3.44
C LEU A 210 -36.30 1.23 -4.31
N PHE A 211 -37.36 2.01 -4.06
CA PHE A 211 -38.66 1.88 -4.78
C PHE A 211 -39.14 3.16 -5.52
N ASP A 212 -39.89 2.92 -6.60
CA ASP A 212 -40.75 3.84 -7.39
C ASP A 212 -42.25 3.49 -7.13
N PRO A 213 -43.19 4.43 -6.92
CA PRO A 213 -44.61 4.11 -6.75
C PRO A 213 -45.42 3.84 -8.03
N ASP A 214 -44.90 4.01 -9.25
CA ASP A 214 -45.75 4.11 -10.45
C ASP A 214 -45.98 2.82 -11.28
N LEU A 215 -45.76 1.61 -10.75
CA LEU A 215 -46.10 0.38 -11.48
C LEU A 215 -46.79 -0.69 -10.62
N GLN A 216 -48.10 -0.78 -10.81
CA GLN A 216 -48.90 -1.97 -10.50
C GLN A 216 -48.45 -3.12 -11.43
N THR A 217 -47.77 -4.13 -10.87
CA THR A 217 -47.93 -5.59 -11.11
C THR A 217 -46.62 -6.32 -10.79
N GLY A 218 -46.75 -7.38 -9.98
CA GLY A 218 -45.62 -8.10 -9.42
C GLY A 218 -44.88 -9.02 -10.39
N THR A 219 -43.57 -9.06 -10.26
CA THR A 219 -42.76 -10.29 -10.21
C THR A 219 -41.54 -10.02 -9.33
N SER A 220 -41.15 -11.02 -8.53
CA SER A 220 -40.16 -10.93 -7.45
C SER A 220 -38.75 -10.59 -7.94
N TRP A 221 -38.12 -9.57 -7.34
CA TRP A 221 -36.70 -9.28 -7.53
C TRP A 221 -35.98 -9.12 -6.19
N THR A 222 -34.92 -9.92 -6.00
CA THR A 222 -34.10 -9.99 -4.78
C THR A 222 -32.95 -9.00 -4.83
N ALA A 223 -32.90 -8.06 -3.88
CA ALA A 223 -31.76 -7.21 -3.61
C ALA A 223 -30.79 -7.88 -2.61
N ARG A 224 -29.50 -7.64 -2.78
CA ARG A 224 -28.37 -8.41 -2.22
C ARG A 224 -27.48 -7.52 -1.38
N PHE A 225 -27.23 -7.89 -0.13
CA PHE A 225 -25.99 -7.57 0.59
C PHE A 225 -25.74 -8.68 1.61
N GLY A 226 -24.63 -9.41 1.44
CA GLY A 226 -24.15 -10.45 2.37
C GLY A 226 -23.28 -9.83 3.45
N GLY A 227 -23.43 -10.31 4.69
CA GLY A 227 -22.84 -9.74 5.90
C GLY A 227 -21.33 -9.93 6.06
N LEU A 228 -20.75 -9.04 6.86
CA LEU A 228 -19.39 -9.11 7.44
C LEU A 228 -19.49 -8.94 8.97
N PRO A 229 -18.46 -9.33 9.75
CA PRO A 229 -18.53 -9.33 11.20
C PRO A 229 -18.55 -7.90 11.77
N ILE A 230 -19.28 -7.74 12.87
CA ILE A 230 -19.35 -6.53 13.71
C ILE A 230 -17.94 -5.96 13.94
N SER A 231 -17.64 -4.76 13.41
CA SER A 231 -16.35 -4.13 13.66
C SER A 231 -16.24 -3.73 15.14
N ASP A 232 -15.06 -3.92 15.74
CA ASP A 232 -14.78 -3.55 17.15
C ASP A 232 -15.06 -2.05 17.43
N TYR A 233 -15.10 -1.23 16.39
CA TYR A 233 -15.48 0.18 16.45
C TYR A 233 -16.96 0.40 16.75
N LEU A 234 -17.89 -0.37 16.17
CA LEU A 234 -19.32 -0.20 16.46
C LEU A 234 -19.60 -0.45 17.95
N LYS A 235 -18.98 -1.49 18.52
CA LYS A 235 -19.03 -1.76 19.97
C LYS A 235 -18.42 -0.63 20.80
N SER A 236 -17.33 -0.01 20.34
CA SER A 236 -16.66 1.07 21.08
C SER A 236 -17.51 2.35 21.16
N VAL A 237 -18.41 2.57 20.19
CA VAL A 237 -19.39 3.67 20.20
C VAL A 237 -20.78 3.24 20.68
N ASN A 238 -20.90 2.04 21.27
CA ASN A 238 -22.13 1.49 21.83
C ASN A 238 -23.25 1.31 20.78
N CYS A 239 -22.87 1.00 19.55
CA CYS A 239 -23.75 0.55 18.48
C CYS A 239 -23.56 -0.94 18.22
N ASP A 240 -24.67 -1.65 18.02
CA ASP A 240 -24.62 -3.07 17.72
C ASP A 240 -24.55 -3.30 16.21
N ASN A 241 -25.19 -2.42 15.40
CA ASN A 241 -25.24 -2.53 13.93
C ASN A 241 -25.38 -1.16 13.24
N ALA A 242 -24.90 -1.02 11.99
CA ALA A 242 -25.09 0.18 11.18
C ALA A 242 -25.14 -0.07 9.67
N LEU A 243 -25.86 0.77 8.92
CA LEU A 243 -26.10 0.68 7.48
C LEU A 243 -25.66 1.97 6.78
N TYR A 244 -24.97 1.84 5.65
CA TYR A 244 -24.69 2.91 4.70
C TYR A 244 -25.17 2.55 3.29
N VAL A 245 -25.88 3.47 2.65
CA VAL A 245 -26.19 3.38 1.23
C VAL A 245 -25.44 4.51 0.50
N PRO A 246 -24.33 4.20 -0.21
CA PRO A 246 -23.65 5.18 -1.04
C PRO A 246 -24.55 5.59 -2.21
N ALA A 247 -24.42 6.85 -2.64
CA ALA A 247 -25.03 7.32 -3.87
C ALA A 247 -24.23 6.78 -5.08
N SER A 248 -24.43 5.52 -5.45
CA SER A 248 -24.25 5.11 -6.84
C SER A 248 -25.63 5.15 -7.48
N LEU A 249 -25.76 5.96 -8.53
CA LEU A 249 -26.90 6.02 -9.46
C LEU A 249 -28.10 6.85 -8.97
N GLY A 250 -28.32 7.99 -9.63
CA GLY A 250 -29.54 8.78 -9.50
C GLY A 250 -30.76 7.96 -9.95
N GLY A 251 -31.44 7.34 -8.99
CA GLY A 251 -32.78 6.79 -9.19
C GLY A 251 -33.85 7.79 -8.79
N ARG A 252 -34.95 7.86 -9.54
CA ARG A 252 -36.17 8.65 -9.25
C ARG A 252 -37.00 8.08 -8.08
N GLY A 253 -36.36 7.49 -7.06
CA GLY A 253 -37.05 6.75 -5.99
C GLY A 253 -37.47 7.64 -4.81
N ASN A 254 -38.68 7.43 -4.30
CA ASN A 254 -39.26 8.21 -3.19
C ASN A 254 -38.95 7.63 -1.80
N LEU A 255 -38.51 6.35 -1.71
CA LEU A 255 -38.38 5.63 -0.44
C LEU A 255 -37.20 4.63 -0.45
N VAL A 256 -36.37 4.68 0.60
CA VAL A 256 -35.35 3.66 0.90
C VAL A 256 -35.95 2.66 1.88
N VAL A 257 -35.81 1.36 1.59
CA VAL A 257 -36.38 0.28 2.41
C VAL A 257 -35.30 -0.75 2.76
N GLN A 258 -35.22 -1.13 4.03
CA GLN A 258 -34.36 -2.20 4.52
C GLN A 258 -35.20 -3.26 5.22
N GLU A 259 -35.05 -4.54 4.83
CA GLU A 259 -35.59 -5.65 5.61
C GLU A 259 -34.65 -5.93 6.79
N THR A 260 -35.22 -6.18 7.97
CA THR A 260 -34.45 -6.28 9.22
C THR A 260 -35.08 -7.32 10.14
N THR A 261 -34.45 -7.61 11.27
CA THR A 261 -34.97 -8.50 12.31
C THR A 261 -34.45 -7.99 13.66
N LEU A 262 -34.92 -6.80 14.04
CA LEU A 262 -34.54 -6.14 15.30
C LEU A 262 -35.65 -6.24 16.33
N VAL A 263 -35.30 -6.37 17.61
CA VAL A 263 -36.26 -6.40 18.71
C VAL A 263 -35.81 -5.38 19.76
N GLY A 264 -36.67 -4.40 20.07
CA GLY A 264 -36.37 -3.35 21.03
C GLY A 264 -35.18 -2.46 20.68
N GLY A 265 -34.80 -1.58 21.61
CA GLY A 265 -33.69 -0.63 21.44
C GLY A 265 -34.07 0.63 20.67
N TYR A 266 -33.04 1.33 20.17
CA TYR A 266 -33.16 2.63 19.51
C TYR A 266 -32.40 2.60 18.20
N MET A 267 -33.02 3.20 17.17
CA MET A 267 -32.46 3.30 15.84
C MET A 267 -32.29 4.76 15.45
N PHE A 268 -31.05 5.20 15.27
CA PHE A 268 -30.75 6.51 14.69
C PHE A 268 -30.82 6.41 13.17
N VAL A 269 -31.52 7.34 12.52
CA VAL A 269 -31.63 7.42 11.06
C VAL A 269 -31.19 8.79 10.57
N SER A 270 -30.54 8.85 9.41
CA SER A 270 -30.11 10.10 8.78
C SER A 270 -30.14 9.99 7.25
N MET A 271 -30.55 11.07 6.58
CA MET A 271 -30.63 11.13 5.13
C MET A 271 -30.25 12.52 4.62
N LEU A 272 -29.48 12.57 3.53
CA LEU A 272 -29.10 13.81 2.86
C LEU A 272 -29.92 13.97 1.57
N VAL A 273 -30.60 15.11 1.44
CA VAL A 273 -31.53 15.40 0.35
C VAL A 273 -31.04 16.60 -0.44
N ARG A 274 -30.93 16.47 -1.77
CA ARG A 274 -30.59 17.56 -2.69
C ARG A 274 -31.79 17.89 -3.59
N SER A 275 -32.09 19.18 -3.74
CA SER A 275 -33.11 19.72 -4.65
C SER A 275 -32.46 20.31 -5.91
N THR A 276 -33.06 20.08 -7.08
CA THR A 276 -32.73 20.81 -8.31
C THR A 276 -33.98 21.51 -8.85
N GLY A 277 -34.06 22.83 -8.72
CA GLY A 277 -35.22 23.65 -9.13
C GLY A 277 -35.95 24.31 -7.96
N ASP A 278 -37.14 24.87 -8.21
CA ASP A 278 -37.96 25.66 -7.26
C ASP A 278 -38.60 24.85 -6.12
N TRP A 279 -38.15 23.60 -5.91
CA TRP A 279 -38.68 22.74 -4.86
C TRP A 279 -38.04 23.05 -3.50
N THR A 280 -38.87 23.44 -2.53
CA THR A 280 -38.52 23.88 -1.17
C THR A 280 -38.24 22.75 -0.18
N PHE A 281 -37.77 21.59 -0.66
CA PHE A 281 -37.63 20.32 0.09
C PHE A 281 -38.94 19.76 0.67
N GLY A 282 -40.04 20.06 -0.01
CA GLY A 282 -41.40 19.73 0.40
C GLY A 282 -41.95 20.75 1.39
N ASN A 283 -43.25 20.64 1.70
CA ASN A 283 -43.70 21.13 3.01
C ASN A 283 -42.88 20.40 4.08
N GLU A 284 -42.56 21.06 5.20
CA GLU A 284 -41.77 20.48 6.31
C GLU A 284 -42.39 19.20 6.91
N SER A 285 -43.48 18.68 6.34
CA SER A 285 -44.23 17.47 6.68
C SER A 285 -43.95 16.25 5.80
N GLY A 286 -43.25 16.38 4.67
CA GLY A 286 -43.17 15.34 3.65
C GLY A 286 -42.18 14.19 3.90
N LEU A 287 -41.21 14.35 4.81
CA LEU A 287 -40.19 13.34 5.10
C LEU A 287 -40.57 12.47 6.29
N VAL A 288 -40.46 11.17 6.07
CA VAL A 288 -40.89 10.13 7.00
C VAL A 288 -39.78 9.10 7.16
N SER A 289 -39.59 8.64 8.38
CA SER A 289 -38.92 7.37 8.65
C SER A 289 -39.82 6.48 9.50
N GLN A 290 -39.87 5.20 9.17
CA GLN A 290 -40.75 4.25 9.86
C GLN A 290 -40.10 2.89 10.05
N ALA A 291 -40.33 2.31 11.22
CA ALA A 291 -40.09 0.91 11.51
C ALA A 291 -41.41 0.15 11.37
N ARG A 292 -41.45 -0.94 10.61
CA ARG A 292 -42.60 -1.84 10.50
C ARG A 292 -42.31 -3.15 11.23
N TYR A 293 -43.30 -3.61 11.98
CA TYR A 293 -43.21 -4.83 12.76
C TYR A 293 -43.87 -6.01 12.06
N SER A 294 -43.52 -7.22 12.49
CA SER A 294 -44.05 -8.50 11.97
C SER A 294 -45.58 -8.62 12.04
N ASP A 295 -46.23 -7.88 12.93
CA ASP A 295 -47.70 -7.81 13.07
C ASP A 295 -48.35 -6.73 12.17
N MET A 296 -47.58 -6.15 11.23
CA MET A 296 -47.96 -5.05 10.33
C MET A 296 -48.17 -3.68 10.99
N THR A 297 -47.94 -3.54 12.29
CA THR A 297 -47.94 -2.21 12.94
C THR A 297 -46.67 -1.43 12.61
N THR A 298 -46.68 -0.10 12.80
CA THR A 298 -45.53 0.75 12.50
C THR A 298 -45.25 1.78 13.60
N THR A 299 -43.97 2.07 13.83
CA THR A 299 -43.52 3.27 14.55
C THR A 299 -43.03 4.26 13.50
N VAL A 300 -43.60 5.46 13.49
CA VAL A 300 -43.32 6.49 12.47
C VAL A 300 -42.77 7.73 13.14
N ILE A 301 -41.67 8.27 12.61
CA ILE A 301 -41.19 9.62 12.91
C ILE A 301 -41.26 10.46 11.65
N THR A 302 -41.73 11.69 11.80
CA THR A 302 -41.84 12.64 10.70
C THR A 302 -41.17 13.94 11.08
N SER A 303 -40.84 14.75 10.08
CA SER A 303 -40.33 16.10 10.30
C SER A 303 -41.39 17.01 10.93
N ALA A 304 -42.67 16.90 10.53
CA ALA A 304 -43.76 17.66 11.13
C ALA A 304 -44.08 17.27 12.58
N GLY A 305 -43.85 16.01 12.96
CA GLY A 305 -44.05 15.51 14.31
C GLY A 305 -42.88 15.78 15.26
N GLY A 306 -41.83 16.48 14.82
CA GLY A 306 -40.63 16.78 15.61
C GLY A 306 -39.66 15.61 15.81
N GLY A 307 -39.97 14.42 15.27
CA GLY A 307 -39.13 13.21 15.40
C GLY A 307 -37.96 13.19 14.42
N LEU A 308 -38.06 13.87 13.28
CA LEU A 308 -36.94 14.16 12.37
C LEU A 308 -36.58 15.64 12.45
N THR A 309 -35.32 15.93 12.75
CA THR A 309 -34.73 17.27 12.71
C THR A 309 -33.93 17.47 11.43
N TYR A 310 -33.68 18.72 11.02
CA TYR A 310 -32.85 18.99 9.85
C TYR A 310 -31.75 20.03 10.08
N GLU A 311 -30.67 19.88 9.33
CA GLU A 311 -29.60 20.88 9.17
C GLU A 311 -29.59 21.37 7.71
N ILE A 312 -29.46 22.68 7.54
CA ILE A 312 -29.24 23.29 6.22
C ILE A 312 -27.75 23.14 5.88
N VAL A 313 -27.44 22.37 4.85
CA VAL A 313 -26.06 22.11 4.39
C VAL A 313 -25.67 23.09 3.28
N SER A 314 -26.60 23.41 2.38
CA SER A 314 -26.47 24.48 1.39
C SER A 314 -27.85 24.97 0.95
N SER A 315 -27.91 25.96 0.06
CA SER A 315 -29.17 26.44 -0.55
C SER A 315 -29.96 25.35 -1.28
N THR A 316 -29.29 24.26 -1.69
CA THR A 316 -29.88 23.14 -2.44
C THR A 316 -29.75 21.80 -1.75
N VAL A 317 -29.20 21.75 -0.52
CA VAL A 317 -29.03 20.51 0.24
C VAL A 317 -29.49 20.66 1.71
N ARG A 318 -30.32 19.73 2.16
CA ARG A 318 -30.73 19.57 3.57
C ARG A 318 -30.40 18.18 4.07
N ARG A 319 -30.01 18.09 5.34
CA ARG A 319 -29.80 16.83 6.04
C ARG A 319 -30.90 16.61 7.06
N TYR A 320 -31.57 15.47 7.02
CA TYR A 320 -32.57 15.05 8.00
C TYR A 320 -32.03 13.94 8.89
N SER A 321 -32.33 13.98 10.18
CA SER A 321 -31.92 12.93 11.13
C SER A 321 -32.87 12.83 12.32
N GLY A 322 -33.03 11.64 12.87
CA GLY A 322 -33.87 11.39 14.04
C GLY A 322 -33.65 10.01 14.65
N VAL A 323 -34.36 9.71 15.73
CA VAL A 323 -34.26 8.43 16.45
C VAL A 323 -35.64 7.78 16.52
N ILE A 324 -35.72 6.51 16.14
CA ILE A 324 -36.89 5.65 16.29
C ILE A 324 -36.66 4.74 17.49
N ALA A 325 -37.50 4.83 18.51
CA ALA A 325 -37.55 3.83 19.58
C ALA A 325 -38.32 2.61 19.07
N LEU A 326 -37.69 1.43 19.08
CA LEU A 326 -38.30 0.19 18.63
C LEU A 326 -39.10 -0.44 19.77
N ASP A 327 -40.26 -1.01 19.45
CA ASP A 327 -41.07 -1.77 20.39
C ASP A 327 -40.32 -3.05 20.81
N GLY A 328 -40.04 -3.20 22.11
CA GLY A 328 -39.34 -4.35 22.66
C GLY A 328 -40.14 -5.65 22.65
N THR A 329 -41.46 -5.58 22.41
CA THR A 329 -42.35 -6.75 22.38
C THR A 329 -42.54 -7.33 20.98
N LYS A 330 -42.01 -6.65 19.95
CA LYS A 330 -42.25 -6.97 18.55
C LYS A 330 -40.95 -7.03 17.76
N THR A 331 -40.90 -7.91 16.77
CA THR A 331 -39.81 -7.93 15.81
C THR A 331 -40.07 -6.89 14.72
N CYS A 332 -39.22 -5.87 14.67
CA CYS A 332 -39.09 -4.96 13.53
C CYS A 332 -38.55 -5.77 12.35
N VAL A 333 -39.35 -5.82 11.28
CA VAL A 333 -39.05 -6.57 10.06
C VAL A 333 -38.64 -5.67 8.90
N ARG A 334 -38.88 -4.36 9.03
CA ARG A 334 -38.58 -3.40 7.97
C ARG A 334 -38.33 -2.00 8.51
N VAL A 335 -37.36 -1.30 7.93
CA VAL A 335 -37.13 0.13 8.13
C VAL A 335 -37.30 0.85 6.80
N GLU A 336 -37.98 1.98 6.80
CA GLU A 336 -38.20 2.79 5.61
C GLU A 336 -37.84 4.26 5.92
N MET A 337 -37.19 4.96 4.98
CA MET A 337 -36.93 6.39 5.09
C MET A 337 -37.02 7.06 3.72
N GLY A 338 -37.78 8.14 3.63
CA GLY A 338 -38.08 8.77 2.35
C GLY A 338 -39.25 9.73 2.43
N LEU A 339 -39.78 10.12 1.29
CA LEU A 339 -40.92 11.01 1.17
C LEU A 339 -42.22 10.19 1.19
N ASN A 340 -43.19 10.61 1.99
CA ASN A 340 -44.53 10.01 2.02
C ASN A 340 -45.54 10.97 1.39
N ASP A 341 -45.58 11.02 0.05
CA ASP A 341 -46.55 11.84 -0.68
C ASP A 341 -47.01 11.12 -1.95
N GLY A 342 -48.33 10.96 -2.10
CA GLY A 342 -48.99 10.23 -3.18
C GLY A 342 -49.37 11.09 -4.39
N GLY A 343 -48.79 12.27 -4.57
CA GLY A 343 -49.10 13.19 -5.69
C GLY A 343 -48.15 13.10 -6.89
N ALA A 344 -48.66 13.41 -8.10
CA ALA A 344 -47.88 13.55 -9.33
C ALA A 344 -46.98 14.81 -9.29
N ARG A 345 -45.71 14.69 -9.71
CA ARG A 345 -44.70 15.75 -9.53
C ARG A 345 -43.98 16.12 -10.82
N THR A 346 -43.53 17.38 -10.89
CA THR A 346 -42.87 18.01 -12.05
C THR A 346 -41.38 18.36 -11.83
N ALA A 347 -40.78 18.09 -10.65
CA ALA A 347 -39.38 18.43 -10.35
C ALA A 347 -38.56 17.23 -9.82
N ASN A 348 -37.27 17.18 -10.19
CA ASN A 348 -36.32 16.13 -9.79
C ASN A 348 -35.68 16.44 -8.43
N PHE A 349 -35.62 15.45 -7.53
CA PHE A 349 -34.83 15.51 -6.29
C PHE A 349 -33.91 14.29 -6.22
N TYR A 350 -32.81 14.42 -5.46
CA TYR A 350 -31.79 13.39 -5.35
C TYR A 350 -31.54 13.04 -3.88
N LEU A 351 -31.69 11.75 -3.55
CA LEU A 351 -31.21 11.19 -2.29
C LEU A 351 -29.71 10.97 -2.44
N THR A 352 -28.94 11.63 -1.57
CA THR A 352 -27.47 11.63 -1.65
C THR A 352 -26.82 10.66 -0.66
N GLY A 353 -27.62 9.99 0.17
CA GLY A 353 -27.23 8.90 1.06
C GLY A 353 -28.23 8.65 2.19
N PHE A 354 -28.34 7.40 2.65
CA PHE A 354 -29.12 6.98 3.82
C PHE A 354 -28.20 6.26 4.82
N TRP A 355 -28.37 6.56 6.11
CA TRP A 355 -27.63 5.98 7.21
C TRP A 355 -28.58 5.56 8.33
N ALA A 356 -28.39 4.37 8.89
CA ALA A 356 -29.09 3.93 10.09
C ALA A 356 -28.15 3.18 11.06
N SER A 357 -28.23 3.45 12.36
CA SER A 357 -27.50 2.72 13.40
C SER A 357 -28.44 2.27 14.49
N TRP A 358 -28.24 1.06 15.03
CA TRP A 358 -29.08 0.50 16.09
C TRP A 358 -28.25 0.14 17.33
N ALA A 359 -28.84 0.39 18.50
CA ALA A 359 -28.31 -0.05 19.78
C ALA A 359 -29.44 -0.39 20.75
N HIS A 360 -29.17 -1.23 21.73
CA HIS A 360 -30.09 -1.52 22.83
C HIS A 360 -30.33 -0.35 23.81
N THR A 361 -29.54 0.71 23.74
CA THR A 361 -29.66 1.91 24.58
C THR A 361 -29.85 3.17 23.73
N THR A 362 -30.26 4.29 24.34
CA THR A 362 -30.54 5.52 23.59
C THR A 362 -29.30 5.98 22.80
N VAL A 363 -29.46 6.20 21.51
CA VAL A 363 -28.37 6.58 20.59
C VAL A 363 -28.46 8.06 20.24
N SER A 364 -27.32 8.74 20.20
CA SER A 364 -27.19 10.12 19.73
C SER A 364 -26.31 10.19 18.48
N ARG A 365 -26.36 11.31 17.74
CA ARG A 365 -25.52 11.53 16.56
C ARG A 365 -24.03 11.28 16.81
N ASN A 366 -23.52 11.57 18.01
CA ASN A 366 -22.11 11.41 18.38
C ASN A 366 -21.74 9.97 18.77
N GLN A 367 -22.71 9.08 18.93
CA GLN A 367 -22.55 7.67 19.30
C GLN A 367 -22.86 6.75 18.11
N THR A 368 -22.62 7.22 16.89
CA THR A 368 -22.86 6.47 15.65
C THR A 368 -21.62 6.54 14.76
N ALA A 369 -21.44 5.56 13.86
CA ALA A 369 -20.37 5.57 12.86
C ALA A 369 -20.67 6.56 11.69
N TYR A 370 -21.12 7.77 12.04
CA TYR A 370 -21.56 8.82 11.14
C TYR A 370 -20.44 9.31 10.20
N PRO A 371 -20.65 9.36 8.86
CA PRO A 371 -19.66 9.96 7.95
C PRO A 371 -19.73 11.49 7.99
N ASN A 372 -18.58 12.17 8.00
CA ASN A 372 -18.52 13.64 7.98
C ASN A 372 -18.87 14.20 6.59
N TRP A 373 -20.13 14.59 6.37
CA TRP A 373 -20.62 15.10 5.09
C TRP A 373 -20.27 16.57 4.77
N ARG A 374 -19.53 17.28 5.64
CA ARG A 374 -19.15 18.69 5.41
C ARG A 374 -17.90 18.87 4.55
N SER A 375 -17.14 17.81 4.26
CA SER A 375 -16.04 17.90 3.29
C SER A 375 -16.59 17.81 1.86
N SER A 376 -17.15 18.90 1.36
CA SER A 376 -17.65 19.05 -0.02
C SER A 376 -16.52 19.24 -1.04
N VAL A 377 -15.48 18.42 -0.94
CA VAL A 377 -14.54 18.19 -2.03
C VAL A 377 -14.43 16.69 -2.09
N ALA A 378 -14.72 16.11 -3.26
CA ALA A 378 -14.35 14.72 -3.54
C ALA A 378 -12.84 14.64 -3.31
N ASN A 379 -12.47 14.30 -2.07
CA ASN A 379 -11.11 14.49 -1.63
C ASN A 379 -10.32 13.46 -2.43
N ILE A 380 -9.40 13.97 -3.25
CA ILE A 380 -8.24 13.25 -3.78
C ILE A 380 -7.53 12.47 -2.65
N VAL A 381 -7.76 12.84 -1.38
CA VAL A 381 -7.34 12.15 -0.15
C VAL A 381 -8.18 10.91 0.22
N SER A 382 -9.44 10.79 -0.20
CA SER A 382 -10.23 9.55 -0.07
C SER A 382 -9.89 8.53 -1.16
N LEU A 383 -9.59 9.00 -2.37
CA LEU A 383 -9.00 8.21 -3.45
C LEU A 383 -7.55 7.84 -3.14
N ARG A 384 -6.74 8.78 -2.63
CA ARG A 384 -5.42 8.47 -2.06
C ARG A 384 -5.56 7.59 -0.85
N GLY A 385 -6.58 7.71 -0.01
CA GLY A 385 -6.83 6.82 1.13
C GLY A 385 -7.25 5.42 0.69
N GLN A 386 -7.91 5.25 -0.46
CA GLN A 386 -8.16 3.96 -1.08
C GLN A 386 -6.90 3.41 -1.75
N VAL A 387 -6.14 4.24 -2.46
CA VAL A 387 -4.81 3.93 -3.02
C VAL A 387 -3.77 3.66 -1.94
N ASP A 388 -3.90 4.29 -0.77
CA ASP A 388 -3.00 4.19 0.39
C ASP A 388 -3.45 3.09 1.34
N ARG A 389 -4.72 2.68 1.29
CA ARG A 389 -5.20 1.42 1.90
C ARG A 389 -4.89 0.23 1.02
N LEU A 390 -4.95 0.38 -0.30
CA LEU A 390 -4.39 -0.57 -1.26
C LEU A 390 -2.86 -0.61 -1.09
N SER A 391 -2.18 0.51 -0.86
CA SER A 391 -0.75 0.53 -0.58
C SER A 391 -0.36 0.12 0.85
N ALA A 392 -1.29 0.20 1.80
CA ALA A 392 -1.17 -0.42 3.12
C ALA A 392 -1.43 -1.93 3.06
N PHE A 393 -2.25 -2.40 2.11
CA PHE A 393 -2.38 -3.81 1.75
C PHE A 393 -1.14 -4.33 0.98
N GLU A 394 -0.54 -3.48 0.12
CA GLU A 394 0.75 -3.73 -0.54
C GLU A 394 1.90 -3.84 0.48
N ARG A 395 1.76 -3.31 1.70
CA ARG A 395 2.85 -3.27 2.67
C ARG A 395 3.16 -4.55 3.44
N ARG A 396 2.41 -5.67 3.30
CA ARG A 396 2.80 -6.93 3.99
C ARG A 396 2.48 -8.24 3.29
N MET A 397 2.47 -8.30 1.96
CA MET A 397 2.88 -9.53 1.26
C MET A 397 3.64 -9.17 -0.01
N LYS A 398 4.85 -8.62 0.17
CA LYS A 398 5.86 -8.74 -0.87
C LYS A 398 5.93 -10.21 -1.25
N LEU A 399 5.93 -10.49 -2.55
CA LEU A 399 6.30 -11.79 -3.09
C LEU A 399 7.81 -11.98 -2.92
N MET A 400 8.28 -11.89 -1.66
CA MET A 400 9.67 -12.23 -1.27
C MET A 400 10.06 -13.53 -1.98
N SER A 401 9.14 -14.51 -2.05
CA SER A 401 9.39 -15.77 -2.73
C SER A 401 9.56 -15.76 -4.25
N LEU A 402 9.13 -14.77 -5.05
CA LEU A 402 9.36 -14.82 -6.51
C LEU A 402 10.63 -14.08 -6.90
N ALA A 403 10.86 -12.88 -6.35
CA ALA A 403 12.14 -12.20 -6.56
C ALA A 403 13.31 -13.06 -6.06
N GLU A 404 13.18 -13.65 -4.86
CA GLU A 404 14.16 -14.60 -4.31
C GLU A 404 14.34 -15.81 -5.23
N ARG A 405 13.24 -16.39 -5.75
CA ARG A 405 13.32 -17.55 -6.65
C ARG A 405 13.84 -17.20 -8.05
N CYS A 406 13.62 -15.98 -8.54
CA CYS A 406 14.22 -15.50 -9.78
C CYS A 406 15.75 -15.43 -9.62
N SER A 407 16.24 -15.00 -8.46
CA SER A 407 17.68 -14.99 -8.16
C SER A 407 18.28 -16.36 -7.81
N ASP A 408 17.48 -17.34 -7.38
CA ASP A 408 17.98 -18.68 -7.02
C ASP A 408 18.35 -19.49 -8.27
N GLY A 409 19.66 -19.78 -8.42
CA GLY A 409 20.20 -20.50 -9.56
C GLY A 409 19.76 -21.97 -9.66
N LEU A 410 19.23 -22.55 -8.59
CA LEU A 410 18.74 -23.93 -8.54
C LEU A 410 17.23 -24.03 -8.85
N VAL A 411 16.58 -22.92 -9.24
CA VAL A 411 15.13 -22.87 -9.45
C VAL A 411 14.76 -22.38 -10.85
N SER A 412 14.08 -23.22 -11.62
CA SER A 412 13.37 -22.83 -12.85
C SER A 412 12.07 -22.11 -12.51
N ILE A 413 11.66 -21.15 -13.33
CA ILE A 413 10.47 -20.31 -13.13
C ILE A 413 9.42 -20.67 -14.17
N ILE A 414 8.27 -21.18 -13.73
CA ILE A 414 7.18 -21.56 -14.63
C ILE A 414 5.90 -20.88 -14.12
N ILE A 415 5.38 -19.94 -14.91
CA ILE A 415 4.24 -19.09 -14.56
C ILE A 415 3.10 -19.40 -15.51
N ALA A 416 1.96 -19.78 -14.96
CA ALA A 416 0.71 -19.91 -15.71
C ALA A 416 -0.17 -18.67 -15.49
N LEU A 417 -0.69 -18.11 -16.58
CA LEU A 417 -1.63 -16.99 -16.55
C LEU A 417 -3.03 -17.55 -16.81
N LEU A 418 -3.91 -17.49 -15.81
CA LEU A 418 -5.30 -17.90 -15.91
C LEU A 418 -6.15 -16.65 -16.05
N GLY A 419 -6.88 -16.51 -17.15
CA GLY A 419 -7.70 -15.33 -17.35
C GLY A 419 -8.59 -15.35 -18.58
N ASP A 420 -9.11 -14.18 -18.90
CA ASP A 420 -10.06 -13.95 -19.98
C ASP A 420 -9.41 -13.26 -21.21
N SER A 421 -10.18 -12.50 -21.99
CA SER A 421 -9.72 -11.75 -23.16
C SER A 421 -8.63 -10.71 -22.85
N ASN A 422 -8.62 -10.12 -21.66
CA ASN A 422 -7.58 -9.17 -21.26
C ASN A 422 -6.25 -9.88 -20.97
N THR A 423 -6.29 -11.09 -20.43
CA THR A 423 -5.11 -11.95 -20.29
C THR A 423 -4.69 -12.55 -21.63
N TRP A 424 -5.63 -12.83 -22.52
CA TRP A 424 -5.32 -13.28 -23.88
C TRP A 424 -4.49 -12.26 -24.65
N GLY A 425 -4.73 -10.96 -24.41
CA GLY A 425 -4.06 -9.84 -25.07
C GLY A 425 -4.94 -9.02 -26.01
N LEU A 426 -6.26 -9.21 -25.97
CA LEU A 426 -7.19 -8.56 -26.90
C LEU A 426 -7.08 -7.03 -26.76
N GLY A 427 -7.16 -6.31 -27.89
CA GLY A 427 -7.00 -4.86 -27.94
C GLY A 427 -5.54 -4.38 -28.10
N ALA A 428 -4.54 -5.24 -27.89
CA ALA A 428 -3.14 -4.91 -28.17
C ALA A 428 -2.82 -4.90 -29.68
N THR A 429 -1.84 -4.10 -30.06
CA THR A 429 -1.23 -4.13 -31.40
C THR A 429 -0.49 -5.46 -31.62
N GLY A 430 -0.59 -6.01 -32.83
CA GLY A 430 0.14 -7.22 -33.22
C GLY A 430 -0.43 -8.52 -32.66
N ILE A 431 -1.68 -8.51 -32.19
CA ILE A 431 -2.36 -9.75 -31.79
C ILE A 431 -2.54 -10.71 -32.98
N GLY A 432 -2.46 -12.01 -32.69
CA GLY A 432 -2.70 -13.07 -33.67
C GLY A 432 -4.18 -13.28 -33.99
N GLU A 433 -4.47 -14.39 -34.66
CA GLU A 433 -5.86 -14.79 -34.92
C GLU A 433 -6.63 -14.99 -33.61
N SER A 434 -7.85 -14.46 -33.54
CA SER A 434 -8.71 -14.56 -32.34
C SER A 434 -9.88 -15.52 -32.51
N TYR A 435 -9.86 -16.36 -33.54
CA TYR A 435 -10.90 -17.35 -33.86
C TYR A 435 -10.26 -18.70 -34.23
N PRO A 436 -10.90 -19.84 -33.89
CA PRO A 436 -12.20 -19.95 -33.21
C PRO A 436 -12.13 -19.59 -31.71
N ARG A 437 -13.27 -19.20 -31.13
CA ARG A 437 -13.45 -18.87 -29.70
C ARG A 437 -14.33 -19.93 -29.05
N ASN A 438 -13.87 -21.18 -29.01
CA ASN A 438 -14.64 -22.31 -28.50
C ASN A 438 -14.58 -22.42 -26.96
N HIS A 439 -13.94 -21.46 -26.29
CA HIS A 439 -13.70 -21.44 -24.85
C HIS A 439 -12.86 -22.65 -24.40
N ALA A 440 -11.86 -23.03 -25.21
CA ALA A 440 -11.00 -24.18 -24.99
C ALA A 440 -9.52 -23.77 -25.03
N LEU A 441 -8.65 -24.56 -24.39
CA LEU A 441 -7.19 -24.34 -24.42
C LEU A 441 -6.57 -24.52 -25.82
N ALA A 442 -7.34 -25.08 -26.76
CA ALA A 442 -6.97 -25.20 -28.17
C ALA A 442 -7.29 -23.94 -28.98
N ASP A 443 -8.05 -22.98 -28.42
CA ASP A 443 -8.29 -21.70 -29.09
C ASP A 443 -6.95 -21.00 -29.35
N PRO A 444 -6.79 -20.33 -30.51
CA PRO A 444 -5.58 -19.57 -30.80
C PRO A 444 -5.30 -18.57 -29.67
N ARG A 445 -4.02 -18.45 -29.31
CA ARG A 445 -3.52 -17.61 -28.21
C ARG A 445 -2.31 -16.82 -28.65
N ASP A 446 -2.00 -15.79 -27.89
CA ASP A 446 -0.98 -14.77 -28.14
C ASP A 446 0.24 -15.27 -28.95
N VAL A 447 0.57 -14.55 -30.02
CA VAL A 447 1.64 -14.88 -31.00
C VAL A 447 3.04 -14.51 -30.50
N LEU A 448 3.17 -14.10 -29.24
CA LEU A 448 4.42 -13.68 -28.58
C LEU A 448 5.09 -12.44 -29.20
N THR A 449 4.47 -11.80 -30.18
CA THR A 449 4.99 -10.57 -30.80
C THR A 449 4.06 -9.38 -30.55
N SER A 450 2.93 -9.60 -29.89
CA SER A 450 1.96 -8.55 -29.58
C SER A 450 2.47 -7.61 -28.48
N SER A 451 1.95 -6.39 -28.43
CA SER A 451 2.19 -5.43 -27.34
C SER A 451 1.42 -5.77 -26.06
N SER A 452 0.91 -6.99 -25.93
CA SER A 452 0.08 -7.41 -24.80
C SER A 452 0.91 -7.55 -23.51
N TRP A 453 0.29 -7.30 -22.36
CA TRP A 453 0.97 -7.41 -21.07
C TRP A 453 1.56 -8.80 -20.79
N PRO A 454 0.95 -9.94 -21.18
CA PRO A 454 1.56 -11.26 -21.01
C PRO A 454 2.88 -11.39 -21.78
N ASN A 455 2.93 -10.81 -22.98
CA ASN A 455 4.11 -10.86 -23.82
C ASN A 455 5.24 -9.98 -23.26
N LEU A 456 4.92 -8.74 -22.90
CA LEU A 456 5.85 -7.81 -22.25
C LEU A 456 6.41 -8.40 -20.96
N PHE A 457 5.53 -8.97 -20.13
CA PHE A 457 5.92 -9.64 -18.89
C PHE A 457 6.81 -10.85 -19.15
N GLY A 458 6.44 -11.71 -20.11
CA GLY A 458 7.19 -12.91 -20.45
C GLY A 458 8.58 -12.62 -21.02
N GLU A 459 8.73 -11.55 -21.80
CA GLU A 459 10.03 -11.09 -22.29
C GLU A 459 10.90 -10.58 -21.14
N TRP A 460 10.36 -9.69 -20.31
CA TRP A 460 11.07 -9.09 -19.19
C TRP A 460 11.54 -10.13 -18.16
N ILE A 461 10.67 -11.05 -17.74
CA ILE A 461 11.04 -12.10 -16.77
C ILE A 461 12.05 -13.09 -17.37
N GLY A 462 11.94 -13.36 -18.69
CA GLY A 462 12.90 -14.20 -19.41
C GLY A 462 14.29 -13.58 -19.52
N GLN A 463 14.36 -12.27 -19.74
CA GLN A 463 15.62 -11.52 -19.66
C GLN A 463 16.21 -11.57 -18.24
N LEU A 464 15.37 -11.42 -17.23
CA LEU A 464 15.81 -11.40 -15.84
C LEU A 464 16.35 -12.75 -15.34
N VAL A 465 15.65 -13.85 -15.69
CA VAL A 465 15.96 -15.18 -15.16
C VAL A 465 16.99 -15.92 -16.02
N CYS A 466 16.97 -15.70 -17.34
CA CYS A 466 17.76 -16.46 -18.30
C CYS A 466 18.61 -15.58 -19.24
N GLY A 467 18.78 -14.28 -18.95
CA GLY A 467 19.54 -13.37 -19.80
C GLY A 467 18.95 -13.17 -21.21
N GLY A 468 17.72 -13.64 -21.45
CA GLY A 468 17.11 -13.65 -22.78
C GLY A 468 17.61 -14.79 -23.69
N GLU A 469 18.38 -15.74 -23.17
CA GLU A 469 18.96 -16.82 -23.96
C GLU A 469 17.98 -17.93 -24.34
N ASN A 470 18.22 -18.54 -25.50
CA ASN A 470 17.49 -19.70 -26.03
C ASN A 470 15.96 -19.53 -26.01
N LEU A 471 15.48 -18.37 -26.48
CA LEU A 471 14.06 -18.13 -26.67
C LEU A 471 13.45 -19.20 -27.60
N SER A 472 12.33 -19.76 -27.17
CA SER A 472 11.54 -20.73 -27.90
C SER A 472 10.04 -20.51 -27.65
N ASN A 473 9.22 -20.97 -28.60
CA ASN A 473 7.76 -20.98 -28.53
C ASN A 473 7.24 -22.42 -28.67
N PRO A 474 7.22 -23.23 -27.59
CA PRO A 474 6.89 -24.65 -27.66
C PRO A 474 5.45 -24.95 -28.10
N SER A 475 4.53 -24.01 -27.86
CA SER A 475 3.13 -24.07 -28.28
C SER A 475 2.56 -22.65 -28.23
N PRO A 476 1.48 -22.32 -28.97
CA PRO A 476 0.90 -20.96 -28.99
C PRO A 476 0.82 -20.33 -27.59
N GLY A 477 0.99 -19.02 -27.37
CA GLY A 477 0.90 -18.46 -26.02
C GLY A 477 1.94 -18.94 -24.97
N VAL A 478 2.94 -19.77 -25.34
CA VAL A 478 4.03 -20.18 -24.44
C VAL A 478 5.34 -19.53 -24.83
N ARG A 479 5.80 -18.59 -24.01
CA ARG A 479 7.14 -18.03 -24.12
C ARG A 479 8.09 -18.78 -23.19
N GLN A 480 9.19 -19.29 -23.73
CA GLN A 480 10.19 -20.02 -22.95
C GLN A 480 11.61 -19.58 -23.26
N TYR A 481 12.38 -19.31 -22.22
CA TYR A 481 13.83 -19.11 -22.26
C TYR A 481 14.53 -20.23 -21.51
N GLN A 482 15.78 -20.50 -21.90
CA GLN A 482 16.62 -21.46 -21.21
C GLN A 482 18.05 -20.94 -21.10
N GLN A 483 18.65 -21.07 -19.93
CA GLN A 483 20.05 -20.68 -19.73
C GLN A 483 20.74 -21.67 -18.78
N SER A 484 21.96 -22.07 -19.13
CA SER A 484 22.84 -22.76 -18.20
C SER A 484 23.36 -21.77 -17.15
N GLN A 485 23.03 -22.01 -15.89
CA GLN A 485 23.53 -21.21 -14.78
C GLN A 485 24.48 -22.05 -13.92
N LEU A 486 25.70 -21.57 -13.75
CA LEU A 486 26.64 -22.11 -12.78
C LEU A 486 26.31 -21.58 -11.39
N VAL A 487 26.17 -22.50 -10.45
CA VAL A 487 25.92 -22.27 -9.03
C VAL A 487 27.14 -22.72 -8.26
N ASP A 488 27.67 -21.81 -7.43
CA ASP A 488 28.76 -22.09 -6.53
C ASP A 488 28.23 -22.83 -5.28
N PRO A 489 28.60 -24.11 -5.07
CA PRO A 489 28.12 -24.87 -3.92
C PRO A 489 28.64 -24.33 -2.59
N VAL A 490 29.73 -23.55 -2.57
CA VAL A 490 30.28 -22.95 -1.34
C VAL A 490 29.37 -21.85 -0.84
N THR A 491 28.94 -20.94 -1.71
CA THR A 491 28.21 -19.72 -1.34
C THR A 491 26.70 -19.89 -1.36
N HIS A 492 26.15 -20.87 -2.08
CA HIS A 492 24.69 -21.03 -2.21
C HIS A 492 24.03 -21.55 -0.93
N ASP A 493 23.08 -20.81 -0.35
CA ASP A 493 22.48 -21.10 0.97
C ASP A 493 21.73 -22.43 1.03
N SER A 494 21.06 -22.83 -0.06
CA SER A 494 20.33 -24.10 -0.13
C SER A 494 21.23 -25.34 -0.17
N VAL A 495 22.55 -25.18 -0.31
CA VAL A 495 23.53 -26.29 -0.30
C VAL A 495 24.02 -26.52 1.12
N VAL A 496 23.75 -27.72 1.64
CA VAL A 496 24.11 -28.12 3.01
C VAL A 496 25.18 -29.21 2.96
N LEU A 497 26.26 -29.02 3.73
CA LEU A 497 27.35 -29.97 3.87
C LEU A 497 27.23 -30.71 5.20
N TYR A 498 27.47 -32.02 5.18
CA TYR A 498 27.36 -32.90 6.35
C TYR A 498 28.67 -33.67 6.58
N ASN A 499 29.02 -33.86 7.85
CA ASN A 499 30.09 -34.77 8.25
C ASN A 499 29.65 -36.24 8.21
N SER A 500 30.57 -37.16 8.54
CA SER A 500 30.31 -38.60 8.55
C SER A 500 29.28 -39.08 9.58
N SER A 501 28.94 -38.24 10.56
CA SER A 501 27.87 -38.51 11.54
C SER A 501 26.52 -37.96 11.09
N GLY A 502 26.43 -37.37 9.89
CA GLY A 502 25.22 -36.76 9.37
C GLY A 502 24.88 -35.40 10.00
N GLN A 503 25.83 -34.74 10.66
CA GLN A 503 25.63 -33.40 11.22
C GLN A 503 26.00 -32.32 10.21
N PRO A 504 25.20 -31.25 10.05
CA PRO A 504 25.56 -30.10 9.23
C PRO A 504 26.86 -29.44 9.71
N ILE A 505 27.71 -29.07 8.76
CA ILE A 505 28.97 -28.37 9.02
C ILE A 505 29.13 -27.17 8.10
N ASN A 506 30.00 -26.23 8.50
CA ASN A 506 30.28 -25.04 7.69
C ASN A 506 30.92 -25.41 6.35
N LYS A 507 30.48 -24.73 5.29
CA LYS A 507 31.09 -24.82 3.97
C LYS A 507 32.41 -24.04 3.95
N VAL A 508 33.48 -24.66 3.46
CA VAL A 508 34.78 -24.02 3.28
C VAL A 508 35.21 -24.22 1.82
N GLY A 509 35.22 -23.12 1.06
CA GLY A 509 35.69 -23.11 -0.32
C GLY A 509 37.21 -23.14 -0.38
N THR A 510 37.77 -23.90 -1.31
CA THR A 510 39.22 -23.94 -1.58
C THR A 510 39.51 -23.52 -3.01
N VAL A 511 40.32 -22.48 -3.17
CA VAL A 511 40.77 -21.97 -4.48
C VAL A 511 41.69 -23.00 -5.15
N THR A 512 41.54 -23.16 -6.46
CA THR A 512 42.36 -24.08 -7.25
C THR A 512 42.60 -23.54 -8.66
N THR A 513 43.75 -23.87 -9.24
CA THR A 513 44.14 -23.47 -10.59
C THR A 513 43.44 -24.27 -11.70
N GLY A 514 42.72 -25.34 -11.35
CA GLY A 514 41.89 -26.12 -12.28
C GLY A 514 40.52 -26.42 -11.67
N GLY A 515 39.45 -26.31 -12.46
CA GLY A 515 38.07 -26.57 -12.03
C GLY A 515 37.09 -25.52 -12.53
N LYS A 516 35.81 -25.88 -12.64
CA LYS A 516 34.80 -25.10 -13.36
C LYS A 516 34.64 -23.65 -12.88
N LEU A 517 34.74 -23.41 -11.56
CA LEU A 517 34.66 -22.08 -10.94
C LEU A 517 35.98 -21.62 -10.31
N TYR A 518 37.11 -22.28 -10.63
CA TYR A 518 38.42 -22.05 -9.99
C TYR A 518 38.41 -22.17 -8.45
N GLN A 519 37.39 -22.84 -7.90
CA GLN A 519 37.25 -23.22 -6.51
C GLN A 519 36.47 -24.53 -6.42
N TYR A 520 36.52 -25.17 -5.26
CA TYR A 520 35.69 -26.33 -4.96
C TYR A 520 35.23 -26.35 -3.50
N LEU A 521 34.14 -27.07 -3.26
CA LEU A 521 33.70 -27.50 -1.93
C LEU A 521 34.14 -28.95 -1.68
N GLY A 522 34.89 -29.16 -0.61
CA GLY A 522 35.31 -30.50 -0.18
C GLY A 522 34.20 -31.22 0.58
N ILE A 523 33.78 -32.37 0.06
CA ILE A 523 32.88 -33.29 0.77
C ILE A 523 33.76 -34.20 1.65
N PRO A 524 33.64 -34.16 2.99
CA PRO A 524 34.54 -34.90 3.87
C PRO A 524 34.36 -36.42 3.73
N LEU A 525 35.34 -37.19 4.20
CA LEU A 525 35.31 -38.66 4.16
C LEU A 525 34.07 -39.18 4.90
N GLY A 526 33.29 -40.06 4.25
CA GLY A 526 32.03 -40.57 4.78
C GLY A 526 30.93 -39.53 4.95
N GLY A 527 31.18 -38.26 4.59
CA GLY A 527 30.20 -37.19 4.65
C GLY A 527 29.37 -37.09 3.38
N SER A 528 28.49 -36.09 3.36
CA SER A 528 27.59 -35.87 2.23
C SER A 528 27.30 -34.39 2.01
N LEU A 529 26.83 -34.06 0.81
CA LEU A 529 26.31 -32.74 0.45
C LEU A 529 24.90 -32.89 -0.09
N GLU A 530 23.98 -32.00 0.25
CA GLU A 530 22.57 -32.08 -0.15
C GLU A 530 22.01 -30.70 -0.53
N PHE A 531 21.17 -30.65 -1.55
CA PHE A 531 20.49 -29.44 -1.98
C PHE A 531 19.19 -29.73 -2.75
N PRO A 532 18.19 -28.84 -2.68
CA PRO A 532 17.02 -28.90 -3.52
C PRO A 532 17.30 -28.31 -4.91
N VAL A 533 16.60 -28.84 -5.92
CA VAL A 533 16.55 -28.27 -7.27
C VAL A 533 15.10 -28.30 -7.76
N TYR A 534 14.68 -27.23 -8.43
CA TYR A 534 13.42 -27.19 -9.15
C TYR A 534 13.72 -27.02 -10.64
N GLY A 535 13.75 -28.11 -11.38
CA GLY A 535 14.27 -28.09 -12.75
C GLY A 535 14.08 -29.42 -13.46
N GLN A 536 14.54 -29.47 -14.71
CA GLN A 536 14.49 -30.67 -15.53
C GLN A 536 15.84 -31.37 -15.62
N THR A 537 16.93 -30.62 -15.80
CA THR A 537 18.28 -31.21 -15.95
C THR A 537 19.29 -30.47 -15.09
N LEU A 538 20.29 -31.20 -14.61
CA LEU A 538 21.36 -30.69 -13.75
C LEU A 538 22.69 -31.36 -14.14
N SER A 539 23.79 -30.62 -14.11
CA SER A 539 25.13 -31.18 -14.25
C SER A 539 25.95 -30.90 -13.00
N LEU A 540 26.59 -31.93 -12.46
CA LEU A 540 27.50 -31.82 -11.32
C LEU A 540 28.93 -31.76 -11.83
N TRP A 541 29.65 -30.67 -11.57
CA TRP A 541 31.05 -30.52 -11.96
C TRP A 541 31.96 -30.87 -10.79
N PHE A 542 32.90 -31.78 -10.99
CA PHE A 542 33.76 -32.33 -9.93
C PHE A 542 35.19 -32.58 -10.41
N SER A 543 36.11 -32.68 -9.45
CA SER A 543 37.51 -33.03 -9.73
C SER A 543 37.76 -34.51 -9.53
N ALA A 544 38.54 -35.12 -10.44
CA ALA A 544 39.05 -36.47 -10.32
C ALA A 544 40.57 -36.46 -10.08
N LEU A 545 41.03 -37.08 -8.99
CA LEU A 545 42.42 -36.96 -8.50
C LEU A 545 43.11 -38.33 -8.35
N PRO A 546 44.44 -38.42 -8.42
CA PRO A 546 45.17 -39.69 -8.38
C PRO A 546 45.41 -40.23 -6.96
N ASN A 547 44.46 -39.98 -6.04
CA ASN A 547 44.64 -40.32 -4.61
C ASN A 547 44.27 -41.77 -4.29
N ASP A 548 43.11 -42.22 -4.79
CA ASP A 548 42.53 -43.54 -4.50
C ASP A 548 41.74 -44.02 -5.71
N ALA A 549 42.11 -45.18 -6.27
CA ALA A 549 41.48 -45.74 -7.47
C ALA A 549 40.01 -46.18 -7.25
N ALA A 550 39.60 -46.40 -6.00
CA ALA A 550 38.25 -46.85 -5.65
C ALA A 550 37.30 -45.70 -5.25
N GLN A 551 37.77 -44.45 -5.22
CA GLN A 551 36.96 -43.34 -4.72
C GLN A 551 35.78 -42.98 -5.65
N THR A 552 34.58 -42.95 -5.09
CA THR A 552 33.36 -42.55 -5.79
C THR A 552 32.56 -41.50 -5.03
N LEU A 553 31.82 -40.70 -5.78
CA LEU A 553 30.72 -39.87 -5.29
C LEU A 553 29.41 -40.51 -5.74
N ASP A 554 28.64 -41.05 -4.79
CA ASP A 554 27.30 -41.54 -5.10
C ASP A 554 26.31 -40.38 -5.17
N VAL A 555 25.46 -40.41 -6.19
CA VAL A 555 24.43 -39.40 -6.46
C VAL A 555 23.08 -40.02 -6.14
N TYR A 556 22.37 -39.44 -5.17
CA TYR A 556 21.01 -39.81 -4.82
C TYR A 556 20.04 -38.71 -5.25
N VAL A 557 18.89 -39.11 -5.79
CA VAL A 557 17.78 -38.21 -6.13
C VAL A 557 16.57 -38.65 -5.33
N ASN A 558 16.06 -37.78 -4.46
CA ASN A 558 14.99 -38.09 -3.50
C ASN A 558 15.27 -39.36 -2.68
N GLY A 559 16.52 -39.57 -2.28
CA GLY A 559 16.96 -40.72 -1.48
C GLY A 559 17.17 -42.02 -2.26
N VAL A 560 16.90 -42.05 -3.57
CA VAL A 560 17.16 -43.22 -4.43
C VAL A 560 18.50 -43.03 -5.15
N LEU A 561 19.35 -44.05 -5.15
CA LEU A 561 20.63 -44.02 -5.87
C LEU A 561 20.36 -43.85 -7.37
N HIS A 562 20.85 -42.75 -7.93
CA HIS A 562 20.78 -42.45 -9.35
C HIS A 562 22.01 -43.01 -10.09
N GLY A 563 23.18 -42.95 -9.46
CA GLY A 563 24.42 -43.54 -9.96
C GLY A 563 25.64 -43.07 -9.19
N SER A 564 26.83 -43.48 -9.64
CA SER A 564 28.10 -43.20 -8.96
C SER A 564 29.11 -42.59 -9.92
N MET A 565 29.73 -41.49 -9.50
CA MET A 565 30.80 -40.80 -10.24
C MET A 565 32.15 -41.32 -9.76
N SER A 566 33.01 -41.81 -10.67
CA SER A 566 34.41 -42.08 -10.31
C SER A 566 35.16 -40.77 -10.14
N ALA A 567 35.67 -40.51 -8.94
CA ALA A 567 36.47 -39.32 -8.65
C ALA A 567 37.97 -39.59 -8.76
N TYR A 568 38.40 -40.64 -9.47
CA TYR A 568 39.80 -40.98 -9.72
C TYR A 568 40.25 -40.62 -11.14
N ALA A 569 41.41 -39.98 -11.27
CA ALA A 569 42.10 -39.80 -12.55
C ALA A 569 43.61 -39.61 -12.31
N SER A 570 44.43 -40.21 -13.18
CA SER A 570 45.88 -40.02 -13.22
C SER A 570 46.32 -39.77 -14.68
N PRO A 571 46.77 -38.56 -15.05
CA PRO A 571 46.92 -37.36 -14.20
C PRO A 571 45.57 -36.81 -13.71
N ALA A 572 45.61 -35.89 -12.74
CA ALA A 572 44.42 -35.21 -12.22
C ALA A 572 43.60 -34.57 -13.36
N ALA A 573 42.28 -34.73 -13.30
CA ALA A 573 41.33 -34.17 -14.26
C ALA A 573 40.31 -33.29 -13.53
N PHE A 574 40.13 -32.07 -14.01
CA PHE A 574 39.18 -31.10 -13.48
C PHE A 574 38.01 -30.92 -14.44
N SER A 575 36.92 -30.29 -13.97
CA SER A 575 35.73 -30.05 -14.79
C SER A 575 35.15 -31.34 -15.39
N LYS A 576 35.21 -32.45 -14.64
CA LYS A 576 34.45 -33.65 -15.00
C LYS A 576 32.99 -33.38 -14.68
N ASN A 577 32.05 -33.78 -15.56
CA ASN A 577 30.63 -33.60 -15.31
C ASN A 577 29.91 -34.94 -15.12
N TYR A 578 28.82 -34.89 -14.37
CA TYR A 578 27.80 -35.93 -14.31
C TYR A 578 26.44 -35.30 -14.51
N ASP A 579 25.78 -35.68 -15.60
CA ASP A 579 24.50 -35.11 -16.00
C ASP A 579 23.36 -35.94 -15.40
N ILE A 580 22.32 -35.24 -14.94
CA ILE A 580 21.10 -35.79 -14.37
C ILE A 580 19.93 -35.23 -15.17
N ASP A 581 19.07 -36.11 -15.68
CA ASP A 581 17.80 -35.75 -16.30
C ASP A 581 16.65 -36.26 -15.42
N PHE A 582 15.86 -35.34 -14.91
CA PHE A 582 14.67 -35.64 -14.11
C PHE A 582 13.44 -35.97 -14.98
N GLY A 583 13.56 -35.85 -16.31
CA GLY A 583 12.53 -36.11 -17.32
C GLY A 583 11.47 -35.01 -17.44
N SER A 584 11.24 -34.24 -16.38
CA SER A 584 10.28 -33.13 -16.31
C SER A 584 10.74 -32.07 -15.31
N VAL A 585 10.19 -30.86 -15.41
CA VAL A 585 10.45 -29.80 -14.43
C VAL A 585 9.73 -30.13 -13.13
N VAL A 586 10.48 -30.56 -12.11
CA VAL A 586 9.94 -30.96 -10.82
C VAL A 586 10.88 -30.58 -9.68
N SER A 587 10.34 -30.55 -8.45
CA SER A 587 11.16 -30.41 -7.26
C SER A 587 11.82 -31.75 -6.91
N LYS A 588 13.15 -31.75 -6.80
CA LYS A 588 13.97 -32.89 -6.36
C LYS A 588 14.95 -32.45 -5.28
N THR A 589 15.36 -33.39 -4.45
CA THR A 589 16.51 -33.27 -3.55
C THR A 589 17.65 -34.10 -4.11
N VAL A 590 18.79 -33.47 -4.36
CA VAL A 590 20.02 -34.15 -4.82
C VAL A 590 20.98 -34.26 -3.65
N LYS A 591 21.49 -35.46 -3.41
CA LYS A 591 22.47 -35.74 -2.37
C LYS A 591 23.69 -36.45 -2.94
N LEU A 592 24.87 -35.95 -2.60
CA LEU A 592 26.17 -36.53 -2.96
C LEU A 592 26.79 -37.17 -1.72
N VAL A 593 27.19 -38.43 -1.79
CA VAL A 593 27.84 -39.15 -0.69
C VAL A 593 29.28 -39.46 -1.08
N ASN A 594 30.23 -39.07 -0.22
CA ASN A 594 31.64 -39.38 -0.43
C ASN A 594 31.96 -40.77 0.12
N ASN A 595 32.26 -41.71 -0.79
CA ASN A 595 32.64 -43.08 -0.44
C ASN A 595 34.16 -43.32 -0.38
N SER A 596 34.98 -42.27 -0.54
CA SER A 596 36.42 -42.39 -0.35
C SER A 596 36.75 -42.73 1.11
N ALA A 597 37.63 -43.71 1.28
CA ALA A 597 38.19 -44.07 2.59
C ALA A 597 39.38 -43.18 2.99
N THR A 598 39.89 -42.35 2.08
CA THR A 598 41.21 -41.71 2.23
C THR A 598 41.24 -40.21 1.98
N THR A 599 40.26 -39.65 1.26
CA THR A 599 40.29 -38.23 0.90
C THR A 599 38.91 -37.57 0.87
N SER A 600 38.90 -36.26 1.08
CA SER A 600 37.75 -35.44 0.70
C SER A 600 37.63 -35.39 -0.83
N LEU A 601 36.39 -35.49 -1.34
CA LEU A 601 36.07 -35.39 -2.76
C LEU A 601 35.53 -34.00 -3.11
N ARG A 602 35.79 -33.53 -4.32
CA ARG A 602 35.67 -32.10 -4.67
C ARG A 602 34.51 -31.85 -5.63
N LEU A 603 33.52 -31.09 -5.19
CA LEU A 603 32.49 -30.54 -6.07
C LEU A 603 32.89 -29.11 -6.46
N GLU A 604 33.06 -28.86 -7.75
CA GLU A 604 33.55 -27.60 -8.32
C GLU A 604 32.39 -26.63 -8.60
N ALA A 605 31.29 -27.13 -9.14
CA ALA A 605 30.11 -26.33 -9.48
C ALA A 605 28.87 -27.21 -9.62
N ILE A 606 27.71 -26.59 -9.51
CA ILE A 606 26.44 -27.16 -9.93
C ILE A 606 25.98 -26.35 -11.14
N GLU A 607 25.78 -26.98 -12.30
CA GLU A 607 25.22 -26.29 -13.48
C GLU A 607 23.77 -26.69 -13.66
N HIS A 608 22.87 -25.73 -13.51
CA HIS A 608 21.44 -25.94 -13.71
C HIS A 608 21.02 -25.31 -15.03
N LYS A 609 20.41 -26.09 -15.93
CA LYS A 609 19.79 -25.55 -17.14
C LYS A 609 18.42 -24.99 -16.78
N ARG A 610 18.42 -23.75 -16.29
CA ARG A 610 17.21 -23.06 -15.85
C ARG A 610 16.26 -22.85 -17.00
N ILE A 611 14.98 -23.05 -16.73
CA ILE A 611 13.88 -22.75 -17.63
C ILE A 611 13.10 -21.58 -17.04
N CYS A 612 12.89 -20.53 -17.84
CA CYS A 612 11.92 -19.48 -17.55
C CYS A 612 10.78 -19.58 -18.56
N ARG A 613 9.58 -19.92 -18.11
CA ARG A 613 8.41 -20.14 -18.97
C ARG A 613 7.22 -19.33 -18.47
N VAL A 614 6.61 -18.57 -19.37
CA VAL A 614 5.31 -17.94 -19.17
C VAL A 614 4.31 -18.59 -20.12
N VAL A 615 3.23 -19.13 -19.54
CA VAL A 615 2.17 -19.82 -20.25
C VAL A 615 0.92 -18.93 -20.20
N ASN A 616 0.67 -18.20 -21.28
CA ASN A 616 -0.56 -17.43 -21.45
C ASN A 616 -1.72 -18.38 -21.76
N ASN A 617 -2.57 -18.60 -20.77
CA ASN A 617 -3.83 -19.32 -20.91
C ASN A 617 -5.02 -18.38 -20.67
N GLY A 618 -4.90 -17.10 -21.00
CA GLY A 618 -6.07 -16.23 -21.14
C GLY A 618 -6.95 -16.73 -22.28
N ILE A 619 -8.26 -16.91 -22.05
CA ILE A 619 -9.20 -17.40 -23.08
C ILE A 619 -10.32 -16.38 -23.25
N ILE A 620 -10.48 -15.86 -24.46
CA ILE A 620 -11.47 -14.83 -24.78
C ILE A 620 -12.88 -15.30 -24.39
N GLY A 621 -13.61 -14.44 -23.67
CA GLY A 621 -15.01 -14.69 -23.27
C GLY A 621 -15.18 -15.60 -22.05
N THR A 622 -14.11 -16.14 -21.47
CA THR A 622 -14.22 -17.00 -20.27
C THR A 622 -14.48 -16.21 -18.99
N SER A 623 -15.17 -16.85 -18.04
CA SER A 623 -15.48 -16.31 -16.71
C SER A 623 -14.93 -17.24 -15.63
N SER A 624 -14.98 -16.85 -14.36
CA SER A 624 -14.54 -17.74 -13.27
C SER A 624 -15.27 -19.09 -13.26
N ASN A 625 -16.50 -19.14 -13.80
CA ASN A 625 -17.28 -20.36 -13.91
C ASN A 625 -16.68 -21.39 -14.89
N THR A 626 -16.14 -20.94 -16.03
CA THR A 626 -15.49 -21.84 -17.01
C THR A 626 -14.16 -22.39 -16.50
N TRP A 627 -13.58 -21.72 -15.51
CA TRP A 627 -12.34 -22.11 -14.83
C TRP A 627 -12.58 -22.97 -13.58
N LEU A 628 -13.82 -23.39 -13.29
CA LEU A 628 -14.08 -24.25 -12.15
C LEU A 628 -13.43 -25.65 -12.31
N PRO A 629 -13.07 -26.32 -11.20
CA PRO A 629 -12.42 -27.64 -11.21
C PRO A 629 -13.13 -28.75 -11.99
N ALA A 630 -14.45 -28.66 -12.18
CA ALA A 630 -15.22 -29.62 -12.96
C ALA A 630 -14.95 -29.54 -14.47
N GLY A 631 -14.39 -28.42 -14.95
CA GLY A 631 -14.03 -28.19 -16.35
C GLY A 631 -12.59 -28.58 -16.70
N ALA A 632 -12.29 -28.54 -18.00
CA ALA A 632 -10.96 -28.86 -18.52
C ALA A 632 -9.95 -27.69 -18.47
N LEU A 633 -10.43 -26.44 -18.36
CA LEU A 633 -9.55 -25.26 -18.43
C LEU A 633 -8.59 -25.18 -17.25
N LEU A 634 -9.05 -25.40 -16.02
CA LEU A 634 -8.19 -25.28 -14.84
C LEU A 634 -7.10 -26.34 -14.81
N SER A 635 -7.47 -27.61 -15.03
CA SER A 635 -6.54 -28.73 -14.95
C SER A 635 -5.52 -28.75 -16.09
N GLY A 636 -5.94 -28.40 -17.31
CA GLY A 636 -5.05 -28.29 -18.46
C GLY A 636 -4.28 -26.96 -18.55
N GLY A 637 -4.90 -25.86 -18.10
CA GLY A 637 -4.35 -24.51 -18.14
C GLY A 637 -3.41 -24.19 -16.99
N LEU A 638 -3.34 -25.05 -15.97
CA LEU A 638 -2.31 -24.99 -14.93
C LEU A 638 -1.40 -26.23 -14.99
N PRO A 639 -0.29 -26.15 -15.75
CA PRO A 639 0.69 -27.23 -15.86
C PRO A 639 1.19 -27.70 -14.49
N ILE A 640 1.54 -28.98 -14.36
CA ILE A 640 2.01 -29.52 -13.08
C ILE A 640 3.36 -28.93 -12.65
N GLU A 641 4.18 -28.53 -13.64
CA GLU A 641 5.44 -27.81 -13.44
C GLU A 641 5.27 -26.32 -13.09
N ALA A 642 4.05 -25.77 -13.13
CA ALA A 642 3.85 -24.37 -12.81
C ALA A 642 4.10 -24.13 -11.33
N ASN A 643 5.01 -23.22 -11.00
CA ASN A 643 5.30 -22.85 -9.63
C ASN A 643 4.69 -21.49 -9.24
N PHE A 644 4.12 -20.76 -10.21
CA PHE A 644 3.23 -19.63 -9.98
C PHE A 644 1.99 -19.72 -10.86
N ALA A 645 0.86 -19.26 -10.32
CA ALA A 645 -0.40 -19.09 -11.04
C ALA A 645 -0.89 -17.65 -10.84
N MET A 646 -0.86 -16.84 -11.90
CA MET A 646 -1.41 -15.48 -11.89
C MET A 646 -2.84 -15.54 -12.42
N ILE A 647 -3.80 -15.16 -11.59
CA ILE A 647 -5.23 -15.34 -11.87
C ILE A 647 -5.89 -13.96 -12.02
N MET A 648 -6.31 -13.64 -13.24
CA MET A 648 -7.08 -12.44 -13.57
C MET A 648 -8.43 -12.86 -14.16
N LEU A 649 -9.44 -13.00 -13.29
CA LEU A 649 -10.79 -13.40 -13.65
C LEU A 649 -11.81 -12.42 -13.07
N GLY A 650 -13.03 -12.46 -13.60
CA GLY A 650 -14.17 -11.70 -13.09
C GLY A 650 -14.84 -10.77 -14.08
N THR A 651 -14.16 -10.36 -15.17
CA THR A 651 -14.71 -9.40 -16.14
C THR A 651 -16.03 -9.90 -16.74
N ASN A 652 -16.04 -11.15 -17.20
CA ASN A 652 -17.21 -11.78 -17.83
C ASN A 652 -18.21 -12.34 -16.83
N ASP A 653 -17.83 -12.51 -15.56
CA ASP A 653 -18.74 -12.95 -14.49
C ASP A 653 -19.90 -11.96 -14.27
N ARG A 654 -19.66 -10.69 -14.63
CA ARG A 654 -20.65 -9.61 -14.62
C ARG A 654 -21.85 -9.90 -15.53
N GLY A 655 -21.65 -10.60 -16.64
CA GLY A 655 -22.69 -10.85 -17.64
C GLY A 655 -23.42 -12.19 -17.45
N ASP A 656 -23.06 -12.98 -16.44
CA ASP A 656 -23.65 -14.29 -16.21
C ASP A 656 -25.09 -14.18 -15.69
N THR A 657 -26.00 -14.85 -16.39
CA THR A 657 -27.44 -14.85 -16.08
C THR A 657 -27.80 -15.83 -14.95
N THR A 658 -26.86 -16.65 -14.47
CA THR A 658 -27.04 -17.64 -13.41
C THR A 658 -27.07 -16.97 -12.03
N PHE A 659 -28.02 -17.36 -11.19
CA PHE A 659 -28.14 -16.82 -9.83
C PHE A 659 -27.11 -17.45 -8.87
N PRO A 660 -26.50 -16.68 -7.95
CA PRO A 660 -26.62 -15.23 -7.81
C PRO A 660 -25.81 -14.50 -8.91
N ARG A 661 -26.44 -13.54 -9.60
CA ARG A 661 -25.80 -12.62 -10.57
C ARG A 661 -25.05 -11.47 -9.86
N ASP A 662 -24.11 -11.78 -8.98
CA ASP A 662 -23.31 -10.80 -8.21
C ASP A 662 -21.86 -11.30 -8.06
N ALA A 663 -21.02 -10.43 -7.52
CA ALA A 663 -19.62 -10.72 -7.26
C ALA A 663 -19.41 -11.84 -6.21
N VAL A 664 -20.41 -12.23 -5.41
CA VAL A 664 -20.29 -13.35 -4.46
C VAL A 664 -20.09 -14.67 -5.19
N ARG A 665 -20.68 -14.82 -6.40
CA ARG A 665 -20.41 -15.99 -7.24
C ARG A 665 -18.95 -16.08 -7.65
N LEU A 666 -18.36 -14.95 -8.05
CA LEU A 666 -16.93 -14.85 -8.34
C LEU A 666 -16.09 -15.23 -7.11
N GLU A 667 -16.43 -14.71 -5.92
CA GLU A 667 -15.72 -15.06 -4.68
C GLU A 667 -15.73 -16.57 -4.41
N ARG A 668 -16.88 -17.23 -4.62
CA ARG A 668 -17.04 -18.69 -4.48
C ARG A 668 -16.22 -19.47 -5.51
N ASN A 669 -16.25 -19.02 -6.76
CA ASN A 669 -15.55 -19.69 -7.84
C ASN A 669 -14.03 -19.58 -7.67
N LEU A 670 -13.54 -18.38 -7.35
CA LEU A 670 -12.12 -18.17 -7.02
C LEU A 670 -11.70 -19.01 -5.82
N SER A 671 -12.51 -19.05 -4.76
CA SER A 671 -12.25 -19.93 -3.61
C SER A 671 -12.13 -21.40 -4.03
N SER A 672 -13.04 -21.89 -4.88
CA SER A 672 -13.03 -23.28 -5.38
C SER A 672 -11.81 -23.57 -6.26
N ILE A 673 -11.40 -22.61 -7.09
CA ILE A 673 -10.18 -22.69 -7.90
C ILE A 673 -8.95 -22.78 -7.00
N LEU A 674 -8.85 -21.92 -5.98
CA LEU A 674 -7.74 -21.89 -5.04
C LEU A 674 -7.66 -23.16 -4.17
N ASP A 675 -8.80 -23.69 -3.75
CA ASP A 675 -8.88 -24.98 -3.03
C ASP A 675 -8.37 -26.12 -3.93
N TRP A 676 -8.76 -26.13 -5.20
CA TRP A 676 -8.26 -27.11 -6.16
C TRP A 676 -6.76 -26.98 -6.40
N ILE A 677 -6.23 -25.76 -6.55
CA ILE A 677 -4.79 -25.50 -6.70
C ILE A 677 -4.05 -26.04 -5.48
N SER A 678 -4.53 -25.74 -4.27
CA SER A 678 -3.91 -26.20 -3.02
C SER A 678 -3.87 -27.73 -2.93
N ALA A 679 -4.93 -28.42 -3.38
CA ALA A 679 -5.02 -29.87 -3.36
C ALA A 679 -4.24 -30.58 -4.49
N ASN A 680 -4.21 -30.00 -5.69
CA ASN A 680 -3.72 -30.68 -6.91
C ASN A 680 -2.40 -30.12 -7.45
N ARG A 681 -2.00 -28.94 -6.97
CA ARG A 681 -0.81 -28.19 -7.40
C ARG A 681 -0.11 -27.57 -6.17
N PRO A 682 0.29 -28.38 -5.17
CA PRO A 682 0.75 -27.89 -3.87
C PRO A 682 2.03 -27.04 -3.92
N PHE A 683 2.80 -27.15 -5.00
CA PHE A 683 4.01 -26.35 -5.23
C PHE A 683 3.74 -25.03 -5.95
N THR A 684 2.54 -24.85 -6.52
CA THR A 684 2.15 -23.62 -7.19
C THR A 684 1.77 -22.56 -6.18
N LYS A 685 2.33 -21.36 -6.31
CA LYS A 685 1.93 -20.19 -5.53
C LYS A 685 0.91 -19.37 -6.32
N PRO A 686 -0.37 -19.33 -5.91
CA PRO A 686 -1.36 -18.51 -6.58
C PRO A 686 -1.22 -17.03 -6.20
N LEU A 687 -1.47 -16.16 -7.16
CA LEU A 687 -1.55 -14.72 -7.03
C LEU A 687 -2.82 -14.24 -7.73
N LEU A 688 -3.59 -13.39 -7.06
CA LEU A 688 -4.78 -12.80 -7.65
C LEU A 688 -4.45 -11.44 -8.27
N MET A 689 -5.16 -11.13 -9.34
CA MET A 689 -5.12 -9.83 -10.01
C MET A 689 -6.56 -9.32 -10.11
N THR A 690 -6.78 -8.04 -9.81
CA THR A 690 -8.09 -7.42 -10.08
C THR A 690 -8.36 -7.40 -11.58
N SER A 691 -9.61 -7.49 -12.01
CA SER A 691 -9.96 -7.34 -13.42
C SER A 691 -9.75 -5.91 -13.94
N VAL A 692 -9.96 -5.73 -15.24
CA VAL A 692 -10.02 -4.40 -15.88
C VAL A 692 -11.06 -3.50 -15.22
N ARG A 693 -10.77 -2.19 -15.22
CA ARG A 693 -11.78 -1.15 -15.02
C ARG A 693 -12.48 -0.87 -16.34
N ALA A 694 -13.72 -1.32 -16.47
CA ALA A 694 -14.57 -0.99 -17.61
C ALA A 694 -15.05 0.47 -17.52
N VAL A 695 -15.52 1.02 -18.64
CA VAL A 695 -16.13 2.37 -18.70
C VAL A 695 -17.41 2.38 -19.51
N GLY A 696 -18.15 3.50 -19.45
CA GLY A 696 -19.37 3.70 -20.21
C GLY A 696 -20.40 2.59 -20.00
N ASN A 697 -20.98 2.12 -21.09
CA ASN A 697 -21.98 1.05 -21.12
C ASN A 697 -21.52 -0.29 -20.55
N TYR A 698 -20.19 -0.48 -20.42
CA TYR A 698 -19.60 -1.67 -19.84
C TYR A 698 -19.39 -1.55 -18.34
N GLU A 699 -19.54 -0.39 -17.71
CA GLU A 699 -19.41 -0.22 -16.24
C GLU A 699 -20.76 -0.15 -15.52
N GLU A 700 -21.77 0.44 -16.18
CA GLU A 700 -23.10 0.65 -15.61
C GLU A 700 -23.83 -0.69 -15.35
N PRO A 701 -24.08 -1.07 -14.09
CA PRO A 701 -25.06 -2.10 -13.77
C PRO A 701 -26.42 -1.60 -14.29
N ASP A 702 -27.20 -2.47 -14.94
CA ASP A 702 -28.52 -2.15 -15.50
C ASP A 702 -28.53 -1.43 -16.87
N ASN A 703 -27.40 -1.34 -17.58
CA ASN A 703 -27.46 -1.19 -19.05
C ASN A 703 -28.29 -2.37 -19.60
N PRO A 704 -29.42 -2.15 -20.32
CA PRO A 704 -30.47 -3.15 -20.41
C PRO A 704 -29.97 -4.48 -21.02
N GLY A 705 -29.70 -5.45 -20.15
CA GLY A 705 -29.45 -6.85 -20.51
C GLY A 705 -28.00 -7.32 -20.62
N THR A 706 -26.97 -6.52 -20.28
CA THR A 706 -25.56 -6.93 -20.51
C THR A 706 -24.78 -7.31 -19.24
N TYR A 707 -24.81 -6.51 -18.18
CA TYR A 707 -24.04 -6.76 -16.94
C TYR A 707 -24.88 -6.52 -15.68
N PHE A 708 -24.69 -7.40 -14.68
CA PHE A 708 -25.47 -7.42 -13.43
C PHE A 708 -24.75 -6.79 -12.23
N PHE A 709 -23.46 -6.52 -12.34
CA PHE A 709 -22.64 -5.83 -11.33
C PHE A 709 -21.43 -5.18 -12.01
N SER A 710 -20.86 -4.16 -11.38
CA SER A 710 -19.80 -3.30 -11.92
C SER A 710 -18.41 -3.96 -11.92
N SER A 711 -17.46 -3.41 -12.69
CA SER A 711 -16.07 -3.88 -12.62
C SER A 711 -15.39 -3.50 -11.30
N SER A 712 -15.86 -2.46 -10.62
CA SER A 712 -15.44 -2.13 -9.25
C SER A 712 -15.81 -3.23 -8.23
N GLU A 713 -16.99 -3.83 -8.38
CA GLU A 713 -17.43 -4.95 -7.52
C GLU A 713 -16.62 -6.24 -7.80
N VAL A 714 -16.21 -6.46 -9.05
CA VAL A 714 -15.27 -7.54 -9.40
C VAL A 714 -13.92 -7.34 -8.71
N ALA A 715 -13.35 -6.14 -8.78
CA ALA A 715 -12.07 -5.84 -8.16
C ALA A 715 -12.13 -6.05 -6.63
N LEU A 716 -13.24 -5.62 -6.00
CA LEU A 716 -13.47 -5.85 -4.57
C LEU A 716 -13.59 -7.34 -4.21
N ALA A 717 -14.29 -8.13 -5.02
CA ALA A 717 -14.37 -9.58 -4.81
C ALA A 717 -13.00 -10.27 -4.92
N ASN A 718 -12.19 -9.92 -5.93
CA ASN A 718 -10.82 -10.42 -6.05
C ASN A 718 -9.99 -10.06 -4.80
N ALA A 719 -10.13 -8.83 -4.30
CA ALA A 719 -9.44 -8.36 -3.10
C ALA A 719 -9.87 -9.10 -1.82
N ARG A 720 -11.17 -9.35 -1.64
CA ARG A 720 -11.71 -10.12 -0.49
C ARG A 720 -11.21 -11.56 -0.48
N VAL A 721 -11.21 -12.22 -1.64
CA VAL A 721 -10.67 -13.58 -1.75
C VAL A 721 -9.18 -13.59 -1.43
N ALA A 722 -8.41 -12.65 -1.99
CA ALA A 722 -6.99 -12.54 -1.69
C ALA A 722 -6.74 -12.34 -0.19
N ALA A 723 -7.47 -11.43 0.45
CA ALA A 723 -7.39 -11.15 1.89
C ALA A 723 -7.73 -12.40 2.73
N SER A 724 -8.87 -13.04 2.47
CA SER A 724 -9.33 -14.22 3.22
C SER A 724 -8.38 -15.41 3.10
N ARG A 725 -7.71 -15.55 1.96
CA ARG A 725 -6.77 -16.64 1.66
C ARG A 725 -5.31 -16.28 1.96
N LYS A 726 -5.04 -15.05 2.43
CA LYS A 726 -3.70 -14.52 2.62
C LYS A 726 -2.85 -14.72 1.36
N LEU A 727 -3.39 -14.32 0.21
CA LEU A 727 -2.71 -14.32 -1.07
C LEU A 727 -2.30 -12.90 -1.48
N PRO A 728 -1.20 -12.76 -2.25
CA PRO A 728 -0.87 -11.48 -2.84
C PRO A 728 -1.93 -11.09 -3.88
N LEU A 729 -2.19 -9.78 -3.96
CA LEU A 729 -3.11 -9.16 -4.91
C LEU A 729 -2.37 -8.08 -5.70
N ILE A 730 -2.48 -8.12 -7.02
CA ILE A 730 -2.03 -7.03 -7.89
C ILE A 730 -3.26 -6.19 -8.30
N ASP A 731 -3.27 -4.93 -7.89
CA ASP A 731 -4.37 -3.99 -8.17
C ASP A 731 -4.22 -3.32 -9.54
N ILE A 732 -4.63 -4.06 -10.55
CA ILE A 732 -4.73 -3.57 -11.93
C ILE A 732 -5.87 -2.56 -12.09
N TYR A 733 -7.00 -2.76 -11.41
CA TYR A 733 -8.16 -1.89 -11.50
C TYR A 733 -7.80 -0.47 -11.07
N GLY A 734 -7.15 -0.32 -9.91
CA GLY A 734 -6.72 0.97 -9.40
C GLY A 734 -5.66 1.62 -10.29
N ALA A 735 -4.75 0.86 -10.89
CA ALA A 735 -3.76 1.38 -11.83
C ALA A 735 -4.40 1.97 -13.09
N ILE A 736 -5.32 1.22 -13.70
CA ILE A 736 -6.05 1.64 -14.90
C ILE A 736 -6.97 2.83 -14.58
N ASN A 737 -7.62 2.83 -13.41
CA ASN A 737 -8.42 3.97 -12.95
C ASN A 737 -7.62 5.26 -12.87
N ARG A 738 -6.37 5.22 -12.38
CA ARG A 738 -5.52 6.41 -12.30
C ARG A 738 -5.23 7.00 -13.68
N ILE A 739 -5.00 6.14 -14.68
CA ILE A 739 -4.75 6.58 -16.07
C ILE A 739 -5.99 7.30 -16.60
N ILE A 740 -7.17 6.71 -16.43
CA ILE A 740 -8.44 7.29 -16.88
C ILE A 740 -8.73 8.62 -16.18
N VAL A 741 -8.51 8.70 -14.87
CA VAL A 741 -8.69 9.96 -14.10
C VAL A 741 -7.71 11.04 -14.53
N ASN A 742 -6.51 10.67 -15.00
CA ASN A 742 -5.52 11.61 -15.52
C ASN A 742 -5.83 12.09 -16.95
N GLY A 743 -6.88 11.57 -17.58
CA GLY A 743 -7.38 12.01 -18.89
C GLY A 743 -6.87 11.20 -20.09
N ASP A 744 -6.09 10.13 -19.85
CA ASP A 744 -5.66 9.21 -20.90
C ASP A 744 -6.69 8.08 -21.08
N ASP A 745 -6.74 7.48 -22.28
CA ASP A 745 -7.61 6.34 -22.58
C ASP A 745 -6.79 5.04 -22.69
N PRO A 746 -6.84 4.14 -21.69
CA PRO A 746 -6.14 2.86 -21.71
C PRO A 746 -6.95 1.73 -22.34
N LEU A 747 -8.15 1.99 -22.88
CA LEU A 747 -9.06 0.96 -23.40
C LEU A 747 -9.22 1.09 -24.91
N ALA A 748 -9.50 -0.03 -25.59
CA ALA A 748 -9.73 -0.09 -27.03
C ALA A 748 -11.23 -0.04 -27.38
N ASP A 749 -12.08 -0.57 -26.50
CA ASP A 749 -13.53 -0.72 -26.70
C ASP A 749 -14.30 -0.61 -25.39
N ASP A 750 -13.87 0.29 -24.50
CA ASP A 750 -14.42 0.51 -23.16
C ASP A 750 -14.29 -0.69 -22.19
N LEU A 751 -13.67 -1.80 -22.62
CA LEU A 751 -13.48 -3.02 -21.83
C LEU A 751 -12.09 -3.65 -21.95
N HIS A 752 -11.57 -3.78 -23.18
CA HIS A 752 -10.27 -4.40 -23.43
C HIS A 752 -9.16 -3.36 -23.42
N TYR A 753 -8.00 -3.72 -22.89
CA TYR A 753 -6.85 -2.82 -22.89
C TYR A 753 -6.34 -2.55 -24.31
N ASN A 754 -6.05 -1.28 -24.61
CA ASN A 754 -5.19 -0.92 -25.74
C ASN A 754 -3.70 -1.03 -25.33
N ASP A 755 -2.77 -0.63 -26.19
CA ASP A 755 -1.33 -0.69 -25.88
C ASP A 755 -0.92 0.09 -24.62
N ILE A 756 -1.59 1.21 -24.31
CA ILE A 756 -1.36 1.98 -23.08
C ILE A 756 -1.81 1.18 -21.87
N GLY A 757 -3.01 0.58 -21.94
CA GLY A 757 -3.53 -0.29 -20.89
C GLY A 757 -2.64 -1.51 -20.64
N HIS A 758 -2.24 -2.23 -21.69
CA HIS A 758 -1.36 -3.40 -21.59
C HIS A 758 0.01 -3.04 -21.00
N LYS A 759 0.59 -1.91 -21.42
CA LYS A 759 1.83 -1.38 -20.82
C LYS A 759 1.65 -1.08 -19.33
N ALA A 760 0.54 -0.44 -18.94
CA ALA A 760 0.26 -0.13 -17.54
C ALA A 760 0.14 -1.39 -16.67
N VAL A 761 -0.55 -2.43 -17.17
CA VAL A 761 -0.64 -3.72 -16.49
C VAL A 761 0.76 -4.31 -16.28
N PHE A 762 1.60 -4.32 -17.31
CA PHE A 762 2.99 -4.78 -17.21
C PHE A 762 3.81 -3.97 -16.19
N GLU A 763 3.70 -2.64 -16.19
CA GLU A 763 4.41 -1.78 -15.22
C GLU A 763 4.01 -2.04 -13.78
N VAL A 764 2.74 -2.33 -13.52
CA VAL A 764 2.26 -2.65 -12.16
C VAL A 764 2.80 -4.02 -11.73
N ILE A 765 2.77 -5.01 -12.62
CA ILE A 765 3.29 -6.36 -12.33
C ILE A 765 4.80 -6.30 -12.04
N SER A 766 5.56 -5.60 -12.88
CA SER A 766 7.03 -5.48 -12.70
C SER A 766 7.39 -4.77 -11.40
N LYS A 767 6.73 -3.65 -11.07
CA LYS A 767 6.90 -2.92 -9.78
C LYS A 767 6.45 -3.72 -8.56
N PHE A 768 5.48 -4.63 -8.74
CA PHE A 768 5.05 -5.51 -7.66
C PHE A 768 6.11 -6.58 -7.36
N MET A 769 6.93 -6.96 -8.34
CA MET A 769 7.94 -8.00 -8.22
C MET A 769 9.33 -7.51 -7.76
N PHE A 770 9.74 -6.29 -8.12
CA PHE A 770 11.01 -5.65 -7.74
C PHE A 770 10.79 -4.20 -7.35
#